data_AF-A0A8K0SIY7-F1
#
_entry.id   AF-A0A8K0SIY7-F1
#
_cell.length_a   1.000
_cell.length_b   1.000
_cell.length_c   1.000
_cell.angle_alpha   90.00
_cell.angle_beta   90.00
_cell.angle_gamma   90.00
#
_symmetry.space_group_name_H-M   'P 1'
#
loop_
_entity.id
_entity.type
_entity.pdbx_description
1 polymer ?
#
loop_
_entity_poly.entity_id
_entity_poly.type
_entity_poly.pdbx_seq_one_letter_code
_entity_poly.pdbx_strand_id
1 'polypeptide(L)'
;MASQSWPNGIPVEIFEWITSYLTRREIKALRLVCRDFEKKISSAYFRNVVVPFRPTLYTQLAQDSEVGARCSASDLLSDGMRIFQDFGPHILRFALSLEMSEDALTFPPTKAVQCAVPTFWGIYRWPHQDYHRYTDLEDMEQTADETADMRKALKCLTKVTNIGLCCDAGLGYLLGESGRRREQYRTNVFSQGRHLNSDPPRLPQLPEPPTGPDGQPTKTRSDMWVNAQAAIRRNLVRTMMANAGFDEPHIDEAINILLATEGVRSISDLDIDERAQGESRETVPANTERVERVERGDRDRFEHAPESVVHRFPLIPTSLSRAQKELLLELEWAHRAMIQSYVICLGDGAMDGGFSNLTNLTIAKIPSSHVPIFHNKQLWTGLTSLKEVSLGVVADWRRIQKVDERIVDITVSPLEAVDKVWLLLQSYLGPQQNIETLHFEWICGGEFAPTLYQRNSFILPAPFVSEPEVMAAMDAAFKPSSRLSLPYIKNLSLKNCWFSPHVLIQSIREMSSLSLEHLKMESVSICGRPSTLAHANLINTHQGNGGFFVLLNAANQAHLTAAGALQHLLANVPAPWIQGGQLQLQQQEQPGQPGQQDPQEQPDQQQQLADLENLPPPAPPTSTPTNYPDLMTWAGILSHFYSADHDRENPLVRTGLFTRAERAEKYRVYDEFLPGANTLQNEGPEYRLKSWSLKSCGYVLVDYPHVSTRSILPADEPTNAVAGGLIMNASSTYQMVSSHMQYCKDKLLGRVFPCIPSKELFVLEEFYGMRSGWEDVYDEQTSQQAREDGYDTPGLGRFTGTLL
;
A
#
# COMPACT_ATOMS: atom_id res chain seq x y z
N MET A 1 -2.19 -53.05 31.56
CA MET A 1 -3.56 -52.82 31.04
C MET A 1 -3.45 -52.42 29.59
N ALA A 2 -3.99 -53.21 28.67
CA ALA A 2 -3.92 -52.97 27.23
C ALA A 2 -4.66 -51.68 26.88
N SER A 3 -3.99 -50.74 26.20
CA SER A 3 -4.63 -49.54 25.67
C SER A 3 -5.63 -49.97 24.60
N GLN A 4 -6.93 -49.89 24.92
CA GLN A 4 -8.00 -50.03 23.93
C GLN A 4 -7.83 -48.90 22.91
N SER A 5 -7.22 -49.23 21.77
CA SER A 5 -7.27 -48.39 20.58
C SER A 5 -8.72 -48.27 20.13
N TRP A 6 -9.08 -47.15 19.50
CA TRP A 6 -10.43 -46.93 18.95
C TRP A 6 -10.88 -48.15 18.11
N PRO A 7 -12.16 -48.57 18.20
CA PRO A 7 -12.58 -49.87 17.66
C PRO A 7 -12.28 -49.92 16.16
N ASN A 8 -11.45 -50.89 15.76
CA ASN A 8 -11.07 -51.25 14.39
C ASN A 8 -9.81 -50.62 13.77
N GLY A 9 -8.94 -49.90 14.51
CA GLY A 9 -7.60 -49.57 14.00
C GLY A 9 -7.62 -48.77 12.68
N ILE A 10 -8.53 -47.81 12.56
CA ILE A 10 -8.78 -47.00 11.36
C ILE A 10 -7.45 -46.42 10.80
N PRO A 11 -7.14 -46.58 9.50
CA PRO A 11 -5.92 -46.05 8.88
C PRO A 11 -5.80 -44.52 9.02
N VAL A 12 -4.56 -44.00 9.03
CA VAL A 12 -4.30 -42.55 9.21
C VAL A 12 -4.87 -41.73 8.05
N GLU A 13 -4.95 -42.32 6.87
CA GLU A 13 -5.47 -41.74 5.65
C GLU A 13 -6.94 -41.33 5.80
N ILE A 14 -7.73 -42.08 6.57
CA ILE A 14 -9.13 -41.72 6.86
C ILE A 14 -9.19 -40.48 7.75
N PHE A 15 -8.29 -40.36 8.73
CA PHE A 15 -8.20 -39.15 9.56
C PHE A 15 -7.75 -37.96 8.72
N GLU A 16 -6.76 -38.13 7.85
CA GLU A 16 -6.31 -37.08 6.93
C GLU A 16 -7.46 -36.61 6.03
N TRP A 17 -8.24 -37.54 5.49
CA TRP A 17 -9.40 -37.23 4.66
C TRP A 17 -10.48 -36.49 5.44
N ILE A 18 -10.80 -36.91 6.67
CA ILE A 18 -11.76 -36.20 7.54
C ILE A 18 -11.23 -34.79 7.85
N THR A 19 -9.97 -34.65 8.25
CA THR A 19 -9.37 -33.35 8.61
C THR A 19 -9.30 -32.39 7.43
N SER A 20 -9.35 -32.88 6.18
CA SER A 20 -9.41 -32.03 4.99
C SER A 20 -10.70 -31.22 4.86
N TYR A 21 -11.78 -31.63 5.55
CA TYR A 21 -13.07 -30.94 5.59
C TYR A 21 -13.31 -30.16 6.89
N LEU A 22 -12.37 -30.21 7.84
CA LEU A 22 -12.53 -29.61 9.15
C LEU A 22 -11.72 -28.33 9.31
N THR A 23 -12.27 -27.38 10.05
CA THR A 23 -11.57 -26.18 10.46
C THR A 23 -10.49 -26.50 11.50
N ARG A 24 -9.48 -25.63 11.61
CA ARG A 24 -8.41 -25.77 12.61
C ARG A 24 -8.94 -25.86 14.05
N ARG A 25 -10.06 -25.19 14.35
CA ARG A 25 -10.73 -25.26 15.67
C ARG A 25 -11.33 -26.63 15.94
N GLU A 26 -12.02 -27.20 14.95
CA GLU A 26 -12.58 -28.55 15.05
C GLU A 26 -11.48 -29.62 15.16
N ILE A 27 -10.40 -29.48 14.39
CA ILE A 27 -9.23 -30.35 14.51
C ILE A 27 -8.64 -30.28 15.92
N LYS A 28 -8.54 -29.09 16.52
CA LYS A 28 -8.10 -28.91 17.92
C LYS A 28 -9.01 -29.66 18.90
N ALA A 29 -10.33 -29.55 18.73
CA ALA A 29 -11.30 -30.26 19.57
C ALA A 29 -11.19 -31.79 19.40
N LEU A 30 -11.01 -32.27 18.17
CA LEU A 30 -10.83 -33.71 17.89
C LEU A 30 -9.60 -34.31 18.56
N ARG A 31 -8.50 -33.54 18.68
CA ARG A 31 -7.30 -33.99 19.40
C ARG A 31 -7.58 -34.28 20.88
N LEU A 32 -8.60 -33.66 21.48
CA LEU A 32 -8.96 -33.85 22.88
C LEU A 32 -9.87 -35.07 23.13
N VAL A 33 -10.35 -35.74 22.07
CA VAL A 33 -11.27 -36.88 22.18
C VAL A 33 -10.58 -38.11 22.80
N CYS A 34 -9.41 -38.49 22.28
CA CYS A 34 -8.60 -39.58 22.85
C CYS A 34 -7.15 -39.54 22.30
N ARG A 35 -6.26 -40.30 22.94
CA ARG A 35 -4.82 -40.38 22.56
C ARG A 35 -4.58 -40.89 21.13
N ASP A 36 -5.44 -41.75 20.60
CA ASP A 36 -5.33 -42.25 19.22
C ASP A 36 -5.65 -41.14 18.21
N PHE A 37 -6.69 -40.34 18.48
CA PHE A 37 -7.04 -39.17 17.68
C PHE A 37 -5.92 -38.13 17.75
N GLU A 38 -5.39 -37.86 18.94
CA GLU A 38 -4.25 -36.95 19.12
C GLU A 38 -3.07 -37.36 18.24
N LYS A 39 -2.64 -38.63 18.28
CA LYS A 39 -1.50 -39.11 17.49
C LYS A 39 -1.72 -39.04 15.98
N LYS A 40 -2.92 -39.38 15.50
CA LYS A 40 -3.22 -39.43 14.06
C LYS A 40 -3.56 -38.06 13.46
N ILE A 41 -4.09 -37.14 14.26
CA ILE A 41 -4.55 -35.83 13.80
C ILE A 41 -3.49 -34.73 14.01
N SER A 42 -2.51 -34.93 14.90
CA SER A 42 -1.50 -33.90 15.17
C SER A 42 -0.69 -33.52 13.93
N SER A 43 -0.41 -34.47 13.02
CA SER A 43 0.24 -34.16 11.74
C SER A 43 -0.57 -33.18 10.89
N ALA A 44 -1.91 -33.36 10.83
CA ALA A 44 -2.81 -32.45 10.12
C ALA A 44 -2.91 -31.09 10.82
N TYR A 45 -2.92 -31.06 12.16
CA TYR A 45 -3.01 -29.82 12.94
C TYR A 45 -1.76 -28.94 12.82
N PHE A 46 -0.57 -29.55 12.89
CA PHE A 46 0.73 -28.87 12.81
C PHE A 46 1.27 -28.74 11.39
N ARG A 47 0.49 -29.11 10.37
CA ARG A 47 0.90 -28.99 8.96
C ARG A 47 1.24 -27.55 8.58
N ASN A 48 0.43 -26.59 9.04
CA ASN A 48 0.61 -25.17 8.80
C ASN A 48 0.78 -24.45 10.15
N VAL A 49 1.97 -23.91 10.42
CA VAL A 49 2.31 -23.22 11.66
C VAL A 49 2.70 -21.79 11.35
N VAL A 50 2.03 -20.84 12.00
CA VAL A 50 2.42 -19.42 12.02
C VAL A 50 2.69 -19.08 13.47
N VAL A 51 3.91 -18.66 13.77
CA VAL A 51 4.34 -18.26 15.11
C VAL A 51 4.26 -16.74 15.20
N PRO A 52 3.35 -16.19 16.03
CA PRO A 52 3.30 -14.77 16.28
C PRO A 52 4.43 -14.38 17.25
N PHE A 53 5.33 -13.51 16.81
CA PHE A 53 6.34 -12.86 17.65
C PHE A 53 5.69 -11.63 18.29
N ARG A 54 4.68 -11.80 19.16
CA ARG A 54 3.92 -10.66 19.70
C ARG A 54 4.48 -10.16 21.03
N PRO A 55 4.60 -8.84 21.24
CA PRO A 55 4.83 -8.25 22.55
C PRO A 55 3.69 -8.59 23.50
N THR A 56 4.01 -9.03 24.73
CA THR A 56 3.02 -9.30 25.79
C THR A 56 2.16 -8.08 26.11
N LEU A 57 2.71 -6.87 25.95
CA LEU A 57 2.00 -5.57 26.04
C LEU A 57 0.69 -5.54 25.24
N TYR A 58 0.65 -6.13 24.03
CA TYR A 58 -0.56 -6.12 23.20
C TYR A 58 -1.61 -7.12 23.68
N THR A 59 -1.20 -8.19 24.36
CA THR A 59 -2.11 -9.22 24.88
C THR A 59 -2.85 -8.73 26.12
N GLN A 60 -2.19 -7.94 26.97
CA GLN A 60 -2.79 -7.32 28.15
C GLN A 60 -3.93 -6.34 27.81
N LEU A 61 -3.86 -5.70 26.64
CA LEU A 61 -4.90 -4.80 26.13
C LEU A 61 -6.08 -5.55 25.48
N ALA A 62 -5.88 -6.82 25.09
CA ALA A 62 -6.84 -7.61 24.30
C ALA A 62 -7.63 -8.65 25.11
N GLN A 63 -7.25 -8.97 26.36
CA GLN A 63 -7.86 -10.04 27.15
C GLN A 63 -8.45 -9.56 28.48
N ASP A 64 -9.78 -9.42 28.51
CA ASP A 64 -10.65 -9.63 29.68
C ASP A 64 -11.47 -10.93 29.54
N SER A 65 -11.08 -11.83 28.63
CA SER A 65 -11.74 -13.13 28.42
C SER A 65 -10.82 -14.28 28.86
N GLU A 66 -11.27 -14.99 29.89
CA GLU A 66 -10.67 -16.15 30.57
C GLU A 66 -9.77 -17.03 29.69
N VAL A 67 -8.46 -16.80 29.71
CA VAL A 67 -7.37 -17.76 30.01
C VAL A 67 -6.13 -16.92 30.27
N GLY A 68 -5.81 -16.67 31.53
CA GLY A 68 -4.58 -15.98 31.93
C GLY A 68 -3.37 -16.89 31.72
N ALA A 69 -2.57 -16.59 30.69
CA ALA A 69 -1.19 -17.04 30.60
C ALA A 69 -0.33 -15.83 30.25
N ARG A 70 0.41 -15.33 31.25
CA ARG A 70 1.55 -14.43 31.04
C ARG A 70 2.59 -15.28 30.31
N CYS A 71 2.74 -15.11 29.00
CA CYS A 71 3.78 -15.79 28.24
C CYS A 71 4.69 -14.73 27.66
N SER A 72 5.86 -14.53 28.28
CA SER A 72 6.93 -13.71 27.69
C SER A 72 7.35 -14.30 26.34
N ALA A 73 7.93 -13.50 25.44
CA ALA A 73 8.48 -14.00 24.18
C ALA A 73 9.53 -15.11 24.41
N SER A 74 10.27 -15.03 25.52
CA SER A 74 11.18 -16.08 26.00
C SER A 74 10.46 -17.38 26.33
N ASP A 75 9.24 -17.33 26.88
CA ASP A 75 8.41 -18.52 27.12
C ASP A 75 7.90 -19.11 25.79
N LEU A 76 7.61 -18.27 24.80
CA LEU A 76 7.06 -18.72 23.52
C LEU A 76 8.07 -19.56 22.71
N LEU A 77 9.36 -19.23 22.76
CA LEU A 77 10.42 -20.03 22.15
C LEU A 77 10.95 -21.14 23.06
N SER A 78 11.02 -20.95 24.39
CA SER A 78 11.53 -21.98 25.31
C SER A 78 10.50 -23.09 25.60
N ASP A 79 9.24 -22.77 25.88
CA ASP A 79 8.15 -23.76 25.96
C ASP A 79 7.75 -24.23 24.55
N GLY A 80 7.83 -23.35 23.55
CA GLY A 80 7.58 -23.70 22.14
C GLY A 80 8.64 -24.61 21.53
N MET A 81 9.86 -24.66 22.07
CA MET A 81 10.92 -25.55 21.58
C MET A 81 10.50 -27.02 21.62
N ARG A 82 9.71 -27.43 22.63
CA ARG A 82 9.14 -28.78 22.68
C ARG A 82 8.22 -29.06 21.49
N ILE A 83 7.46 -28.06 21.04
CA ILE A 83 6.59 -28.18 19.87
C ILE A 83 7.44 -28.41 18.61
N PHE A 84 8.56 -27.70 18.46
CA PHE A 84 9.48 -27.91 17.34
C PHE A 84 10.14 -29.28 17.40
N GLN A 85 10.57 -29.74 18.58
CA GLN A 85 11.20 -31.06 18.75
C GLN A 85 10.22 -32.21 18.46
N ASP A 86 9.00 -32.13 19.00
CA ASP A 86 8.00 -33.19 18.89
C ASP A 86 7.28 -33.18 17.54
N PHE A 87 6.97 -31.99 17.01
CA PHE A 87 6.12 -31.84 15.82
C PHE A 87 6.83 -31.23 14.60
N GLY A 88 8.09 -30.80 14.71
CA GLY A 88 8.87 -30.25 13.59
C GLY A 88 8.83 -31.07 12.30
N PRO A 89 8.96 -32.42 12.36
CA PRO A 89 8.85 -33.27 11.17
C PRO A 89 7.48 -33.28 10.48
N HIS A 90 6.43 -32.78 11.15
CA HIS A 90 5.07 -32.67 10.60
C HIS A 90 4.77 -31.28 10.01
N ILE A 91 5.63 -30.29 10.25
CA ILE A 91 5.43 -28.93 9.75
C ILE A 91 5.86 -28.87 8.29
N LEU A 92 4.89 -28.61 7.40
CA LEU A 92 5.14 -28.43 5.96
C LEU A 92 5.18 -26.95 5.57
N ARG A 93 4.42 -26.12 6.28
CA ARG A 93 4.39 -24.67 6.09
C ARG A 93 4.67 -23.96 7.41
N PHE A 94 5.74 -23.18 7.45
CA PHE A 94 6.20 -22.49 8.65
C PHE A 94 6.35 -20.99 8.39
N ALA A 95 5.75 -20.14 9.21
CA ALA A 95 5.96 -18.70 9.12
C ALA A 95 6.14 -18.01 10.46
N LEU A 96 6.89 -16.91 10.43
CA LEU A 96 6.99 -15.93 11.52
C LEU A 96 6.13 -14.71 11.19
N SER A 97 5.41 -14.20 12.19
CA SER A 97 4.60 -12.99 12.05
C SER A 97 4.81 -12.03 13.21
N LEU A 98 5.12 -10.78 12.91
CA LEU A 98 5.18 -9.70 13.87
C LEU A 98 4.51 -8.47 13.24
N GLU A 99 3.30 -8.18 13.71
CA GLU A 99 2.45 -7.12 13.16
C GLU A 99 2.06 -6.16 14.29
N MET A 100 2.27 -4.87 14.03
CA MET A 100 1.74 -3.77 14.82
C MET A 100 0.20 -3.72 14.68
N SER A 101 -0.50 -3.41 15.77
CA SER A 101 -1.94 -3.09 15.71
C SER A 101 -2.13 -1.59 15.88
N GLU A 102 -2.90 -0.96 14.99
CA GLU A 102 -3.18 0.47 15.05
C GLU A 102 -3.97 0.85 16.31
N ASP A 103 -4.73 -0.10 16.87
CA ASP A 103 -5.40 0.07 18.16
C ASP A 103 -4.38 0.24 19.30
N ALA A 104 -3.28 -0.50 19.27
CA ALA A 104 -2.20 -0.37 20.26
C ALA A 104 -1.39 0.93 20.06
N LEU A 105 -1.26 1.41 18.82
CA LEU A 105 -0.63 2.70 18.53
C LEU A 105 -1.53 3.88 18.92
N THR A 106 -2.85 3.76 18.77
CA THR A 106 -3.79 4.79 19.24
C THR A 106 -3.60 5.07 20.73
N PHE A 107 -3.27 4.02 21.48
CA PHE A 107 -3.27 4.02 22.92
C PHE A 107 -2.02 3.29 23.44
N PRO A 108 -0.82 3.89 23.28
CA PRO A 108 0.42 3.21 23.60
C PRO A 108 0.50 2.91 25.10
N PRO A 109 1.11 1.77 25.48
CA PRO A 109 1.35 1.43 26.88
C PRO A 109 2.10 2.55 27.61
N THR A 110 1.78 2.74 28.89
CA THR A 110 2.46 3.71 29.76
C THR A 110 3.91 3.27 29.95
N LYS A 111 4.86 4.20 29.85
CA LYS A 111 6.29 3.92 29.93
C LYS A 111 6.89 4.73 31.07
N ALA A 112 7.58 4.09 32.01
CA ALA A 112 8.26 4.80 33.09
C ALA A 112 9.46 5.58 32.53
N VAL A 113 9.25 6.85 32.20
CA VAL A 113 10.36 7.75 31.82
C VAL A 113 11.18 8.22 33.02
N GLN A 114 10.69 7.94 34.24
CA GLN A 114 11.29 8.34 35.51
C GLN A 114 11.40 7.14 36.46
N CYS A 115 12.43 7.15 37.32
CA CYS A 115 12.60 6.23 38.42
C CYS A 115 12.35 6.92 39.77
N ALA A 116 12.04 6.14 40.80
CA ALA A 116 11.92 6.66 42.16
C ALA A 116 13.31 6.71 42.82
N VAL A 117 13.70 7.89 43.31
CA VAL A 117 14.96 8.11 44.01
C VAL A 117 14.64 8.44 45.48
N PRO A 118 14.94 7.52 46.42
CA PRO A 118 14.75 7.78 47.83
C PRO A 118 15.84 8.73 48.33
N THR A 119 15.45 9.77 49.04
CA THR A 119 16.36 10.74 49.66
C THR A 119 15.96 10.98 51.12
N PHE A 120 16.78 11.73 51.85
CA PHE A 120 16.47 12.11 53.23
C PHE A 120 15.15 12.90 53.37
N TRP A 121 14.75 13.66 52.35
CA TRP A 121 13.59 14.56 52.40
C TRP A 121 12.29 13.94 51.87
N GLY A 122 12.37 12.72 51.33
CA GLY A 122 11.25 12.05 50.69
C GLY A 122 11.69 11.26 49.45
N ILE A 123 10.70 10.80 48.70
CA ILE A 123 10.91 10.03 47.47
C ILE A 123 10.58 10.94 46.30
N TYR A 124 11.52 11.09 45.37
CA TYR A 124 11.38 11.94 44.20
C TYR A 124 11.37 11.09 42.93
N ARG A 125 10.59 11.50 41.93
CA ARG A 125 10.72 10.96 40.56
C ARG A 125 11.85 11.67 39.84
N TRP A 126 12.77 10.91 39.26
CA TRP A 126 13.91 11.43 38.53
C TRP A 126 14.01 10.78 37.15
N PRO A 127 14.35 11.52 36.08
CA PRO A 127 14.53 10.92 34.75
C PRO A 127 15.58 9.81 34.76
N HIS A 128 15.38 8.78 33.95
CA HIS A 128 16.43 7.79 33.72
C HIS A 128 17.66 8.43 33.07
N GLN A 129 18.86 7.95 33.41
CA GLN A 129 20.12 8.41 32.79
C GLN A 129 20.21 7.99 31.32
N ASP A 130 19.69 6.80 31.00
CA ASP A 130 19.61 6.26 29.66
C ASP A 130 18.15 6.21 29.18
N TYR A 131 17.97 6.03 27.87
CA TYR A 131 16.64 5.80 27.31
C TYR A 131 16.10 4.46 27.84
N HIS A 132 15.18 4.56 28.79
CA HIS A 132 14.44 3.39 29.27
C HIS A 132 13.62 2.84 28.09
N ARG A 133 13.58 1.52 27.92
CA ARG A 133 12.87 0.81 26.85
C ARG A 133 11.58 0.18 27.38
N TYR A 134 10.68 -0.24 26.49
CA TYR A 134 9.63 -1.16 26.86
C TYR A 134 10.25 -2.55 27.10
N THR A 135 10.20 -3.01 28.35
CA THR A 135 10.77 -4.31 28.77
C THR A 135 10.40 -5.45 27.80
N ASP A 136 9.12 -5.56 27.46
CA ASP A 136 8.63 -6.63 26.58
C ASP A 136 9.20 -6.56 25.15
N LEU A 137 9.49 -5.35 24.63
CA LEU A 137 10.10 -5.18 23.30
C LEU A 137 11.61 -5.37 23.34
N GLU A 138 12.26 -4.96 24.42
CA GLU A 138 13.67 -5.20 24.67
C GLU A 138 13.97 -6.70 24.81
N ASP A 139 13.19 -7.42 25.62
CA ASP A 139 13.30 -8.87 25.78
C ASP A 139 13.11 -9.59 24.43
N MET A 140 12.17 -9.12 23.62
CA MET A 140 11.94 -9.66 22.28
C MET A 140 13.10 -9.42 21.32
N GLU A 141 13.65 -8.20 21.30
CA GLU A 141 14.83 -7.88 20.51
C GLU A 141 16.01 -8.75 20.93
N GLN A 142 16.29 -8.84 22.24
CA GLN A 142 17.38 -9.66 22.76
C GLN A 142 17.18 -11.14 22.42
N THR A 143 15.96 -11.66 22.58
CA THR A 143 15.62 -13.04 22.20
C THR A 143 15.79 -13.26 20.70
N ALA A 144 15.47 -12.27 19.87
CA ALA A 144 15.68 -12.34 18.43
C ALA A 144 17.17 -12.32 18.09
N ASP A 145 17.98 -11.46 18.73
CA ASP A 145 19.43 -11.39 18.56
C ASP A 145 20.13 -12.69 18.98
N GLU A 146 19.55 -13.42 19.93
CA GLU A 146 19.94 -14.79 20.29
C GLU A 146 19.57 -15.82 19.21
N THR A 147 20.25 -15.72 18.07
CA THR A 147 20.09 -16.59 16.88
C THR A 147 20.15 -18.10 17.17
N ALA A 148 20.77 -18.51 18.29
CA ALA A 148 20.98 -19.92 18.62
C ALA A 148 19.67 -20.70 18.78
N ASP A 149 18.65 -20.11 19.40
CA ASP A 149 17.38 -20.80 19.65
C ASP A 149 16.49 -20.82 18.40
N MET A 150 16.49 -19.74 17.61
CA MET A 150 15.85 -19.73 16.30
C MET A 150 16.46 -20.78 15.37
N ARG A 151 17.80 -20.90 15.35
CA ARG A 151 18.50 -21.92 14.57
C ARG A 151 18.12 -23.33 14.99
N LYS A 152 18.06 -23.61 16.31
CA LYS A 152 17.63 -24.92 16.83
C LYS A 152 16.20 -25.24 16.40
N ALA A 153 15.29 -24.28 16.49
CA ALA A 153 13.89 -24.45 16.10
C ALA A 153 13.75 -24.76 14.59
N LEU A 154 14.44 -23.99 13.74
CA LEU A 154 14.42 -24.21 12.29
C LEU A 154 15.06 -25.54 11.88
N LYS A 155 16.08 -26.01 12.62
CA LYS A 155 16.71 -27.33 12.38
C LYS A 155 15.73 -28.50 12.56
N CYS A 156 14.68 -28.35 13.37
CA CYS A 156 13.65 -29.37 13.53
C CYS A 156 12.71 -29.48 12.31
N LEU A 157 12.71 -28.50 11.39
CA LEU A 157 11.79 -28.42 10.26
C LEU A 157 12.26 -29.25 9.05
N THR A 158 12.40 -30.57 9.22
CA THR A 158 13.05 -31.44 8.21
C THR A 158 12.25 -31.64 6.92
N LYS A 159 10.91 -31.45 6.95
CA LYS A 159 10.00 -31.70 5.81
C LYS A 159 9.34 -30.42 5.29
N VAL A 160 9.85 -29.26 5.69
CA VAL A 160 9.23 -27.98 5.32
C VAL A 160 9.33 -27.73 3.83
N THR A 161 8.20 -27.39 3.20
CA THR A 161 8.09 -27.08 1.77
C THR A 161 7.87 -25.60 1.52
N ASN A 162 7.23 -24.90 2.45
CA ASN A 162 7.01 -23.46 2.36
C ASN A 162 7.41 -22.77 3.67
N ILE A 163 8.25 -21.75 3.55
CA ILE A 163 8.68 -20.90 4.66
C ILE A 163 8.21 -19.47 4.39
N GLY A 164 7.72 -18.77 5.41
CA GLY A 164 7.19 -17.43 5.23
C GLY A 164 7.44 -16.43 6.36
N LEU A 165 7.28 -15.15 6.02
CA LEU A 165 7.51 -14.02 6.91
C LEU A 165 6.41 -12.97 6.72
N CYS A 166 5.89 -12.42 7.81
CA CYS A 166 4.96 -11.29 7.78
C CYS A 166 5.32 -10.27 8.86
N CYS A 167 5.91 -9.17 8.44
CA CYS A 167 6.37 -8.10 9.32
C CYS A 167 5.71 -6.78 8.91
N ASP A 168 5.07 -6.10 9.85
CA ASP A 168 4.52 -4.76 9.66
C ASP A 168 4.75 -3.91 10.92
N ALA A 169 5.77 -3.05 10.88
CA ALA A 169 6.18 -2.22 12.02
C ALA A 169 5.32 -0.95 12.17
N GLY A 170 4.34 -0.73 11.28
CA GLY A 170 3.59 0.52 11.28
C GLY A 170 4.31 1.72 10.64
N LEU A 171 5.40 1.48 9.93
CA LEU A 171 6.15 2.51 9.19
C LEU A 171 5.48 2.88 7.86
N GLY A 172 4.50 2.08 7.42
CA GLY A 172 3.67 2.35 6.25
C GLY A 172 2.64 3.47 6.48
N TYR A 173 1.60 3.46 5.64
CA TYR A 173 0.48 4.38 5.77
C TYR A 173 -0.42 3.98 6.95
N LEU A 174 -0.65 4.90 7.90
CA LEU A 174 -1.53 4.68 9.05
C LEU A 174 -2.96 5.12 8.72
N LEU A 175 -3.95 4.29 9.08
CA LEU A 175 -5.35 4.53 8.75
C LEU A 175 -6.06 5.47 9.72
N GLY A 176 -5.50 5.71 10.90
CA GLY A 176 -6.09 6.63 11.89
C GLY A 176 -7.49 6.18 12.35
N GLU A 177 -8.32 7.15 12.77
CA GLU A 177 -9.66 6.85 13.33
C GLU A 177 -10.64 6.23 12.30
N SER A 178 -10.51 6.59 11.02
CA SER A 178 -11.38 6.09 9.95
C SER A 178 -11.14 4.61 9.61
N GLY A 179 -9.98 4.03 9.99
CA GLY A 179 -9.64 2.63 9.77
C GLY A 179 -10.13 1.65 10.84
N ARG A 180 -10.59 2.16 12.01
CA ARG A 180 -10.84 1.37 13.24
C ARG A 180 -11.82 0.21 13.13
N ARG A 181 -12.70 0.18 12.13
CA ARG A 181 -13.64 -0.95 11.93
C ARG A 181 -13.07 -2.10 11.09
N ARG A 182 -11.87 -1.97 10.52
CA ARG A 182 -11.50 -2.70 9.31
C ARG A 182 -10.16 -3.45 9.35
N GLU A 183 -9.56 -3.64 10.53
CA GLU A 183 -8.45 -4.59 10.81
C GLU A 183 -8.80 -6.07 10.51
N GLN A 184 -9.91 -6.34 9.82
CA GLN A 184 -10.46 -7.67 9.54
C GLN A 184 -9.73 -8.43 8.42
N TYR A 185 -8.80 -7.81 7.68
CA TYR A 185 -8.13 -8.43 6.53
C TYR A 185 -6.62 -8.45 6.71
N ARG A 186 -6.15 -9.22 7.70
CA ARG A 186 -4.73 -9.60 7.75
C ARG A 186 -4.39 -10.43 6.51
N THR A 187 -3.37 -10.03 5.77
CA THR A 187 -2.83 -10.82 4.66
C THR A 187 -2.34 -12.16 5.21
N ASN A 188 -3.00 -13.26 4.84
CA ASN A 188 -2.58 -14.59 5.27
C ASN A 188 -1.21 -14.91 4.67
N VAL A 189 -0.24 -15.26 5.51
CA VAL A 189 1.13 -15.59 5.08
C VAL A 189 1.16 -16.76 4.10
N PHE A 190 0.25 -17.71 4.26
CA PHE A 190 0.03 -18.78 3.29
C PHE A 190 -1.35 -18.59 2.67
N SER A 191 -1.38 -18.35 1.37
CA SER A 191 -2.61 -18.37 0.58
C SER A 191 -3.22 -19.77 0.72
N GLN A 192 -4.29 -19.91 1.49
CA GLN A 192 -5.03 -21.15 1.49
C GLN A 192 -5.74 -21.24 0.14
N GLY A 193 -5.27 -22.13 -0.73
CA GLY A 193 -5.98 -22.46 -1.96
C GLY A 193 -7.44 -22.79 -1.62
N ARG A 194 -8.36 -22.21 -2.40
CA ARG A 194 -9.80 -22.49 -2.48
C ARG A 194 -10.33 -23.45 -1.38
N HIS A 195 -10.48 -22.96 -0.16
CA HIS A 195 -11.43 -23.54 0.78
C HIS A 195 -12.58 -22.56 0.92
N LEU A 196 -13.69 -22.93 0.30
CA LEU A 196 -15.02 -22.37 0.53
C LEU A 196 -15.29 -22.32 2.05
N ASN A 197 -15.84 -21.20 2.51
CA ASN A 197 -16.48 -21.04 3.82
C ASN A 197 -15.58 -21.16 5.05
N SER A 198 -14.38 -20.56 5.03
CA SER A 198 -13.84 -20.01 6.28
C SER A 198 -14.32 -18.58 6.39
N ASP A 199 -15.30 -18.33 7.27
CA ASP A 199 -15.39 -17.01 7.90
C ASP A 199 -13.95 -16.64 8.31
N PRO A 200 -13.44 -15.44 7.98
CA PRO A 200 -12.18 -15.00 8.54
C PRO A 200 -12.28 -15.22 10.05
N PRO A 201 -11.22 -15.71 10.73
CA PRO A 201 -11.28 -15.86 12.17
C PRO A 201 -11.70 -14.51 12.71
N ARG A 202 -12.97 -14.39 13.15
CA ARG A 202 -13.43 -13.23 13.89
C ARG A 202 -12.41 -13.14 15.01
N LEU A 203 -11.55 -12.12 14.96
CA LEU A 203 -10.79 -11.73 16.12
C LEU A 203 -11.81 -11.67 17.26
N PRO A 204 -11.45 -12.11 18.49
CA PRO A 204 -12.29 -11.81 19.64
C PRO A 204 -12.65 -10.33 19.51
N GLN A 205 -13.92 -10.05 19.25
CA GLN A 205 -14.38 -8.69 19.30
C GLN A 205 -14.02 -8.25 20.70
N LEU A 206 -13.17 -7.22 20.81
CA LEU A 206 -12.95 -6.58 22.11
C LEU A 206 -14.34 -6.35 22.72
N PRO A 207 -14.54 -6.70 24.00
CA PRO A 207 -15.86 -6.79 24.60
C PRO A 207 -16.72 -5.62 24.14
N GLU A 208 -17.80 -5.91 23.42
CA GLU A 208 -18.71 -4.84 23.07
C GLU A 208 -19.13 -4.15 24.37
N PRO A 209 -19.09 -2.81 24.41
CA PRO A 209 -19.36 -2.08 25.63
C PRO A 209 -20.69 -2.56 26.22
N PRO A 210 -20.75 -2.86 27.53
CA PRO A 210 -21.90 -3.52 28.13
C PRO A 210 -23.17 -2.75 27.80
N THR A 211 -24.08 -3.40 27.07
CA THR A 211 -25.31 -2.76 26.60
C THR A 211 -26.31 -2.68 27.75
N GLY A 212 -26.80 -1.48 28.02
CA GLY A 212 -27.85 -1.27 29.01
C GLY A 212 -29.17 -1.90 28.56
N PRO A 213 -30.18 -1.96 29.45
CA PRO A 213 -31.50 -2.48 29.12
C PRO A 213 -32.16 -1.78 27.92
N ASP A 214 -31.70 -0.58 27.57
CA ASP A 214 -32.21 0.26 26.48
C ASP A 214 -31.44 0.07 25.14
N GLY A 215 -30.51 -0.89 25.06
CA GLY A 215 -29.73 -1.13 23.84
C GLY A 215 -28.58 -0.13 23.61
N GLN A 216 -28.33 0.81 24.52
CA GLN A 216 -27.21 1.76 24.46
C GLN A 216 -26.00 1.27 25.27
N PRO A 217 -24.76 1.50 24.79
CA PRO A 217 -23.55 1.13 25.52
C PRO A 217 -23.44 1.92 26.83
N THR A 218 -23.29 1.23 27.97
CA THR A 218 -23.22 1.85 29.31
C THR A 218 -21.87 2.51 29.61
N LYS A 219 -20.82 2.14 28.87
CA LYS A 219 -19.47 2.72 28.95
C LYS A 219 -18.90 2.84 27.54
N THR A 220 -18.17 3.90 27.23
CA THR A 220 -17.43 3.96 25.98
C THR A 220 -16.15 3.10 26.08
N ARG A 221 -15.63 2.63 24.94
CA ARG A 221 -14.35 1.91 24.89
C ARG A 221 -13.19 2.77 25.43
N SER A 222 -13.30 4.09 25.29
CA SER A 222 -12.42 5.07 25.94
C SER A 222 -12.46 4.96 27.48
N ASP A 223 -13.64 4.83 28.08
CA ASP A 223 -13.79 4.70 29.53
C ASP A 223 -13.19 3.39 30.06
N MET A 224 -13.35 2.29 29.32
CA MET A 224 -12.71 1.01 29.65
C MET A 224 -11.19 1.11 29.61
N TRP A 225 -10.66 1.78 28.57
CA TRP A 225 -9.23 1.98 28.41
C TRP A 225 -8.63 2.88 29.50
N VAL A 226 -9.29 3.98 29.85
CA VAL A 226 -8.87 4.87 30.94
C VAL A 226 -8.77 4.10 32.27
N ASN A 227 -9.72 3.20 32.55
CA ASN A 227 -9.69 2.35 33.75
C ASN A 227 -8.54 1.34 33.72
N ALA A 228 -8.29 0.69 32.57
CA ALA A 228 -7.16 -0.23 32.40
C ALA A 228 -5.82 0.50 32.56
N GLN A 229 -5.69 1.70 31.99
CA GLN A 229 -4.49 2.52 32.10
C GLN A 229 -4.25 2.98 33.55
N ALA A 230 -5.30 3.27 34.32
CA ALA A 230 -5.17 3.57 35.74
C ALA A 230 -4.61 2.37 36.54
N ALA A 231 -5.04 1.14 36.23
CA ALA A 231 -4.48 -0.07 36.85
C ALA A 231 -3.00 -0.27 36.46
N ILE A 232 -2.65 -0.06 35.19
CA ILE A 232 -1.27 -0.13 34.68
C ILE A 232 -0.39 0.91 35.37
N ARG A 233 -0.85 2.16 35.51
CA ARG A 233 -0.12 3.22 36.22
C ARG A 233 0.17 2.84 37.67
N ARG A 234 -0.79 2.26 38.38
CA ARG A 234 -0.57 1.78 39.76
C ARG A 234 0.51 0.70 39.82
N ASN A 235 0.47 -0.25 38.91
CA ASN A 235 1.51 -1.29 38.84
C ASN A 235 2.88 -0.69 38.50
N LEU A 236 2.94 0.27 37.59
CA LEU A 236 4.17 0.94 37.20
C LEU A 236 4.83 1.65 38.39
N VAL A 237 4.05 2.43 39.15
CA VAL A 237 4.56 3.11 40.36
C VAL A 237 5.01 2.09 41.42
N ARG A 238 4.28 0.97 41.57
CA ARG A 238 4.70 -0.13 42.44
C ARG A 238 6.06 -0.69 42.04
N THR A 239 6.26 -0.92 40.73
CA THR A 239 7.54 -1.39 40.17
C THR A 239 8.65 -0.35 40.34
N MET A 240 8.36 0.96 40.21
CA MET A 240 9.33 2.02 40.48
C MET A 240 9.81 1.98 41.94
N MET A 241 8.91 1.75 42.90
CA MET A 241 9.28 1.60 44.32
C MET A 241 10.08 0.32 44.56
N ALA A 242 9.70 -0.80 43.96
CA ALA A 242 10.46 -2.03 44.05
C ALA A 242 11.90 -1.84 43.52
N ASN A 243 12.05 -1.18 42.35
CA ASN A 243 13.36 -0.88 41.76
C ASN A 243 14.19 0.12 42.58
N ALA A 244 13.55 0.98 43.36
CA ALA A 244 14.19 1.87 44.31
C ALA A 244 14.65 1.17 45.60
N GLY A 245 14.40 -0.14 45.74
CA GLY A 245 14.84 -0.98 46.85
C GLY A 245 13.83 -1.11 48.00
N PHE A 246 12.55 -0.80 47.77
CA PHE A 246 11.50 -1.00 48.77
C PHE A 246 10.89 -2.42 48.66
N ASP A 247 10.79 -3.12 49.80
CA ASP A 247 10.13 -4.43 49.87
C ASP A 247 8.60 -4.30 49.75
N GLU A 248 7.92 -5.32 49.19
CA GLU A 248 6.45 -5.37 49.02
C GLU A 248 5.60 -4.83 50.19
N PRO A 249 5.84 -5.17 51.47
CA PRO A 249 5.05 -4.61 52.57
C PRO A 249 5.21 -3.10 52.79
N HIS A 250 6.30 -2.51 52.28
CA HIS A 250 6.63 -1.09 52.42
C HIS A 250 6.35 -0.28 51.15
N ILE A 251 6.01 -0.93 50.04
CA ILE A 251 5.77 -0.22 48.77
C ILE A 251 4.58 0.72 48.88
N ASP A 252 3.46 0.29 49.46
CA ASP A 252 2.27 1.16 49.56
C ASP A 252 2.54 2.39 50.46
N GLU A 253 3.40 2.25 51.48
CA GLU A 253 3.84 3.38 52.30
C GLU A 253 4.79 4.31 51.53
N ALA A 254 5.72 3.76 50.77
CA ALA A 254 6.59 4.52 49.89
C ALA A 254 5.80 5.31 48.83
N ILE A 255 4.72 4.73 48.29
CA ILE A 255 3.79 5.41 47.38
C ILE A 255 3.12 6.60 48.09
N ASN A 256 2.65 6.42 49.32
CA ASN A 256 2.05 7.52 50.10
C ASN A 256 3.06 8.66 50.35
N ILE A 257 4.32 8.32 50.64
CA ILE A 257 5.40 9.30 50.81
C ILE A 257 5.68 10.04 49.51
N LEU A 258 5.71 9.35 48.37
CA LEU A 258 5.85 9.98 47.05
C LEU A 258 4.69 10.96 46.79
N LEU A 259 3.45 10.52 46.99
CA LEU A 259 2.25 11.35 46.80
C LEU A 259 2.28 12.59 47.70
N ALA A 260 2.70 12.43 48.96
CA ALA A 260 2.86 13.54 49.90
C ALA A 260 3.97 14.51 49.47
N THR A 261 5.08 14.00 48.93
CA THR A 261 6.23 14.79 48.46
C THR A 261 5.85 15.66 47.25
N GLU A 262 5.02 15.13 46.34
CA GLU A 262 4.55 15.85 45.15
C GLU A 262 3.27 16.68 45.39
N GLY A 263 2.64 16.56 46.55
CA GLY A 263 1.39 17.26 46.88
C GLY A 263 0.17 16.74 46.11
N VAL A 264 0.22 15.49 45.64
CA VAL A 264 -0.79 14.87 44.78
C VAL A 264 -1.64 13.89 45.60
N ARG A 265 -2.95 13.83 45.36
CA ARG A 265 -3.89 13.01 46.17
C ARG A 265 -4.09 11.59 45.66
N SER A 266 -3.78 11.33 44.38
CA SER A 266 -4.01 10.04 43.73
C SER A 266 -2.94 9.75 42.68
N ILE A 267 -2.63 8.47 42.48
CA ILE A 267 -1.72 8.00 41.42
C ILE A 267 -2.19 8.44 40.02
N SER A 268 -3.50 8.59 39.81
CA SER A 268 -4.06 9.03 38.53
C SER A 268 -3.64 10.46 38.15
N ASP A 269 -3.36 11.28 39.15
CA ASP A 269 -3.01 12.70 39.00
C ASP A 269 -1.49 12.90 38.84
N LEU A 270 -0.69 11.83 38.94
CA LEU A 270 0.74 11.85 38.67
C LEU A 270 0.99 11.90 37.15
N ASP A 271 1.74 12.90 36.69
CA ASP A 271 2.20 12.99 35.30
C ASP A 271 3.38 12.03 35.07
N ILE A 272 3.08 10.73 34.88
CA ILE A 272 4.08 9.66 34.76
C ILE A 272 4.70 9.60 33.35
N ASP A 273 3.98 10.04 32.33
CA ASP A 273 4.38 9.90 30.91
C ASP A 273 4.84 11.23 30.26
N GLU A 274 4.90 12.36 30.99
CA GLU A 274 5.16 13.71 30.44
C GLU A 274 4.24 14.07 29.23
N ARG A 275 3.07 13.41 29.08
CA ARG A 275 2.16 13.60 27.93
C ARG A 275 1.61 15.03 27.85
N ALA A 276 1.63 15.78 28.95
CA ALA A 276 1.04 17.11 29.06
C ALA A 276 2.00 18.28 28.75
N GLN A 277 3.33 18.07 28.75
CA GLN A 277 4.30 19.19 28.67
C GLN A 277 4.94 19.38 27.28
N GLY A 278 4.39 18.77 26.24
CA GLY A 278 5.04 18.64 24.93
C GLY A 278 4.63 19.59 23.81
N GLU A 279 3.91 20.70 24.03
CA GLU A 279 3.64 21.71 22.99
C GLU A 279 3.60 23.15 23.53
N SER A 280 4.63 23.56 24.27
CA SER A 280 4.84 25.01 24.47
C SER A 280 6.31 25.39 24.22
N ARG A 281 6.49 26.22 23.17
CA ARG A 281 7.71 26.88 22.67
C ARG A 281 8.52 26.13 21.61
N GLU A 282 7.94 25.97 20.42
CA GLU A 282 8.73 26.18 19.21
C GLU A 282 8.61 27.65 18.80
N THR A 283 9.68 28.41 19.03
CA THR A 283 9.86 29.75 18.49
C THR A 283 9.97 29.66 16.97
N VAL A 284 8.91 30.03 16.26
CA VAL A 284 8.95 30.29 14.82
C VAL A 284 9.98 31.40 14.56
N PRO A 285 10.99 31.20 13.69
CA PRO A 285 11.88 32.28 13.31
C PRO A 285 11.08 33.35 12.56
N ALA A 286 11.13 34.57 13.07
CA ALA A 286 10.56 35.75 12.46
C ALA A 286 11.28 36.04 11.12
N ASN A 287 10.70 35.57 10.01
CA ASN A 287 10.81 36.21 8.69
C ASN A 287 10.01 35.39 7.69
N THR A 288 8.76 35.76 7.42
CA THR A 288 8.16 35.86 6.07
C THR A 288 6.81 36.60 6.21
N GLU A 289 6.84 37.89 6.56
CA GLU A 289 5.70 38.77 6.29
C GLU A 289 5.89 39.39 4.90
N ARG A 290 5.05 38.99 3.93
CA ARG A 290 4.46 39.87 2.90
C ARG A 290 3.66 39.04 1.90
N VAL A 291 2.36 38.86 2.14
CA VAL A 291 1.33 38.97 1.10
C VAL A 291 0.05 39.53 1.73
N GLU A 292 -0.24 40.75 1.31
CA GLU A 292 -1.49 41.51 1.18
C GLU A 292 -2.72 41.22 2.06
N ARG A 293 -3.04 42.29 2.78
CA ARG A 293 -4.19 42.61 3.62
C ARG A 293 -5.47 42.75 2.76
N VAL A 294 -6.46 41.90 2.99
CA VAL A 294 -7.87 42.18 2.65
C VAL A 294 -8.62 42.44 3.96
N GLU A 295 -9.01 43.69 4.15
CA GLU A 295 -9.86 44.12 5.25
C GLU A 295 -11.33 43.82 4.95
N ARG A 296 -11.99 43.00 5.78
CA ARG A 296 -13.33 43.32 6.31
C ARG A 296 -13.79 42.37 7.42
N GLY A 297 -13.95 42.97 8.61
CA GLY A 297 -15.05 42.76 9.56
C GLY A 297 -15.41 41.34 10.00
N ASP A 298 -14.78 40.86 11.07
CA ASP A 298 -15.47 40.42 12.29
C ASP A 298 -14.41 40.14 13.37
N ARG A 299 -14.06 41.18 14.13
CA ARG A 299 -13.22 41.06 15.32
C ARG A 299 -14.17 40.89 16.50
N ASP A 300 -14.43 39.64 16.88
CA ASP A 300 -14.74 39.19 18.26
C ASP A 300 -15.24 37.73 18.26
N ARG A 301 -14.39 36.77 17.86
CA ARG A 301 -14.57 35.35 18.26
C ARG A 301 -13.33 34.47 17.99
N PHE A 302 -12.16 34.81 18.50
CA PHE A 302 -11.04 33.85 18.58
C PHE A 302 -10.22 34.11 19.84
N GLU A 303 -10.82 33.85 20.99
CA GLU A 303 -10.07 33.56 22.20
C GLU A 303 -10.19 32.06 22.48
N HIS A 304 -9.01 31.41 22.54
CA HIS A 304 -8.77 30.07 23.08
C HIS A 304 -9.50 28.94 22.36
N ALA A 305 -8.80 28.28 21.43
CA ALA A 305 -9.18 26.91 21.05
C ALA A 305 -9.13 26.04 22.32
N PRO A 306 -10.25 25.45 22.76
CA PRO A 306 -10.26 24.63 23.97
C PRO A 306 -9.41 23.38 23.74
N GLU A 307 -8.72 22.91 24.78
CA GLU A 307 -8.01 21.62 24.87
C GLU A 307 -8.88 20.38 24.48
N SER A 308 -10.16 20.58 24.14
CA SER A 308 -11.12 19.55 23.77
C SER A 308 -10.98 19.01 22.34
N VAL A 309 -10.15 19.61 21.46
CA VAL A 309 -9.95 19.10 20.09
C VAL A 309 -8.99 17.91 20.04
N VAL A 310 -7.98 17.88 20.91
CA VAL A 310 -7.02 16.75 21.04
C VAL A 310 -7.72 15.47 21.50
N HIS A 311 -8.87 15.58 22.18
CA HIS A 311 -9.68 14.44 22.62
C HIS A 311 -10.57 13.80 21.53
N ARG A 312 -10.65 14.38 20.32
CA ARG A 312 -11.53 13.85 19.26
C ARG A 312 -10.90 12.80 18.36
N PHE A 313 -9.56 12.76 18.24
CA PHE A 313 -8.84 11.82 17.39
C PHE A 313 -7.53 11.34 18.08
N PRO A 314 -7.50 10.16 18.72
CA PRO A 314 -6.33 9.74 19.51
C PRO A 314 -5.14 9.24 18.67
N LEU A 315 -5.33 9.01 17.36
CA LEU A 315 -4.24 8.74 16.42
C LEU A 315 -4.34 9.72 15.24
N ILE A 316 -3.36 10.60 15.12
CA ILE A 316 -3.22 11.56 14.02
C ILE A 316 -1.99 11.15 13.21
N PRO A 317 -2.15 10.47 12.06
CA PRO A 317 -1.03 9.99 11.25
C PRO A 317 0.04 11.03 10.91
N THR A 318 -0.33 12.31 10.74
CA THR A 318 0.61 13.41 10.44
C THR A 318 1.37 13.94 11.65
N SER A 319 0.85 13.73 12.87
CA SER A 319 1.46 14.23 14.11
C SER A 319 1.31 13.18 15.21
N LEU A 320 2.32 12.33 15.33
CA LEU A 320 2.36 11.30 16.36
C LEU A 320 2.81 11.88 17.71
N SER A 321 2.15 11.44 18.78
CA SER A 321 2.59 11.69 20.15
C SER A 321 3.97 11.07 20.43
N ARG A 322 4.66 11.55 21.47
CA ARG A 322 5.96 10.98 21.89
C ARG A 322 5.87 9.48 22.15
N ALA A 323 4.86 9.04 22.90
CA ALA A 323 4.66 7.62 23.22
C ALA A 323 4.40 6.76 21.96
N GLN A 324 3.67 7.31 20.97
CA GLN A 324 3.48 6.65 19.67
C GLN A 324 4.79 6.51 18.90
N LYS A 325 5.62 7.57 18.87
CA LYS A 325 6.94 7.53 18.23
C LYS A 325 7.87 6.54 18.92
N GLU A 326 7.91 6.53 20.25
CA GLU A 326 8.68 5.58 21.06
C GLU A 326 8.28 4.14 20.77
N LEU A 327 6.97 3.85 20.70
CA LEU A 327 6.48 2.51 20.39
C LEU A 327 6.90 2.06 18.98
N LEU A 328 6.77 2.93 17.96
CA LEU A 328 7.19 2.61 16.60
C LEU A 328 8.70 2.41 16.48
N LEU A 329 9.49 3.22 17.19
CA LEU A 329 10.96 3.10 17.22
C LEU A 329 11.40 1.73 17.75
N GLU A 330 10.91 1.36 18.93
CA GLU A 330 11.30 0.09 19.55
C GLU A 330 10.76 -1.12 18.79
N LEU A 331 9.60 -0.98 18.15
CA LEU A 331 9.07 -2.02 17.28
C LEU A 331 9.92 -2.21 16.01
N GLU A 332 10.42 -1.13 15.40
CA GLU A 332 11.37 -1.23 14.27
C GLU A 332 12.64 -1.98 14.66
N TRP A 333 13.19 -1.72 15.85
CA TRP A 333 14.37 -2.44 16.35
C TRP A 333 14.09 -3.94 16.52
N ALA A 334 12.98 -4.30 17.18
CA ALA A 334 12.59 -5.70 17.34
C ALA A 334 12.32 -6.41 16.00
N HIS A 335 11.68 -5.74 15.04
CA HIS A 335 11.49 -6.26 13.68
C HIS A 335 12.81 -6.54 12.99
N ARG A 336 13.72 -5.55 13.03
CA ARG A 336 15.03 -5.66 12.38
C ARG A 336 15.84 -6.83 12.94
N ALA A 337 15.93 -6.96 14.27
CA ALA A 337 16.61 -8.06 14.93
C ALA A 337 16.01 -9.42 14.51
N MET A 338 14.68 -9.55 14.56
CA MET A 338 13.98 -10.79 14.18
C MET A 338 14.24 -11.18 12.72
N ILE A 339 14.11 -10.23 11.78
CA ILE A 339 14.30 -10.50 10.34
C ILE A 339 15.75 -10.87 10.05
N GLN A 340 16.71 -10.16 10.67
CA GLN A 340 18.14 -10.47 10.51
C GLN A 340 18.46 -11.88 10.98
N SER A 341 18.04 -12.23 12.20
CA SER A 341 18.25 -13.57 12.76
C SER A 341 17.59 -14.65 11.92
N TYR A 342 16.38 -14.39 11.41
CA TYR A 342 15.67 -15.30 10.53
C TYR A 342 16.42 -15.55 9.22
N VAL A 343 16.88 -14.48 8.55
CA VAL A 343 17.65 -14.59 7.29
C VAL A 343 18.97 -15.33 7.51
N ILE A 344 19.67 -15.05 8.61
CA ILE A 344 20.92 -15.74 8.96
C ILE A 344 20.66 -17.22 9.20
N CYS A 345 19.66 -17.56 10.02
CA CYS A 345 19.36 -18.96 10.33
C CYS A 345 18.88 -19.75 9.10
N LEU A 346 18.14 -19.12 8.18
CA LEU A 346 17.77 -19.73 6.91
C LEU A 346 18.98 -19.97 6.01
N GLY A 347 19.88 -18.98 5.90
CA GLY A 347 21.11 -19.12 5.12
C GLY A 347 22.00 -20.25 5.65
N ASP A 348 22.26 -20.27 6.96
CA ASP A 348 23.07 -21.30 7.60
C ASP A 348 22.43 -22.69 7.48
N GLY A 349 21.13 -22.81 7.76
CA GLY A 349 20.40 -24.07 7.65
C GLY A 349 20.32 -24.59 6.21
N ALA A 350 20.32 -23.70 5.22
CA ALA A 350 20.37 -24.08 3.81
C ALA A 350 21.73 -24.66 3.43
N MET A 351 22.81 -24.05 3.92
CA MET A 351 24.18 -24.56 3.73
C MET A 351 24.40 -25.92 4.41
N ASP A 352 23.76 -26.16 5.55
CA ASP A 352 23.76 -27.45 6.25
C ASP A 352 22.87 -28.51 5.57
N GLY A 353 22.18 -28.17 4.48
CA GLY A 353 21.27 -29.06 3.75
C GLY A 353 19.93 -29.31 4.46
N GLY A 354 19.59 -28.53 5.49
CA GLY A 354 18.35 -28.68 6.26
C GLY A 354 17.07 -28.35 5.48
N PHE A 355 17.18 -27.62 4.38
CA PHE A 355 16.05 -27.14 3.58
C PHE A 355 15.95 -27.78 2.18
N SER A 356 16.39 -29.03 2.01
CA SER A 356 16.36 -29.72 0.71
C SER A 356 14.95 -29.89 0.11
N ASN A 357 13.91 -29.82 0.95
CA ASN A 357 12.51 -29.93 0.55
C ASN A 357 11.83 -28.56 0.33
N LEU A 358 12.54 -27.46 0.59
CA LEU A 358 11.96 -26.12 0.52
C LEU A 358 11.78 -25.70 -0.93
N THR A 359 10.54 -25.54 -1.36
CA THR A 359 10.19 -25.14 -2.74
C THR A 359 9.66 -23.71 -2.81
N ASN A 360 9.12 -23.19 -1.70
CA ASN A 360 8.42 -21.91 -1.68
C ASN A 360 8.94 -21.01 -0.54
N LEU A 361 9.22 -19.75 -0.87
CA LEU A 361 9.50 -18.68 0.10
C LEU A 361 8.42 -17.60 -0.05
N THR A 362 7.69 -17.30 1.02
CA THR A 362 6.59 -16.32 1.00
C THR A 362 6.81 -15.21 2.02
N ILE A 363 7.22 -14.04 1.53
CA ILE A 363 7.27 -12.81 2.33
C ILE A 363 5.97 -12.07 2.08
N ALA A 364 5.01 -12.21 2.99
CA ALA A 364 3.66 -11.65 2.82
C ALA A 364 3.61 -10.15 3.10
N LYS A 365 4.41 -9.67 4.05
CA LYS A 365 4.61 -8.23 4.33
C LYS A 365 6.04 -8.02 4.81
N ILE A 366 6.68 -6.99 4.26
CA ILE A 366 7.95 -6.47 4.78
C ILE A 366 8.03 -4.96 4.55
N PRO A 367 8.40 -4.16 5.56
CA PRO A 367 8.71 -2.74 5.38
C PRO A 367 9.86 -2.56 4.39
N SER A 368 9.80 -1.52 3.54
CA SER A 368 10.80 -1.33 2.48
C SER A 368 12.21 -1.11 3.05
N SER A 369 12.33 -0.49 4.22
CA SER A 369 13.59 -0.36 4.99
C SER A 369 14.24 -1.68 5.39
N HIS A 370 13.49 -2.78 5.47
CA HIS A 370 14.01 -4.10 5.84
C HIS A 370 14.32 -5.00 4.64
N VAL A 371 13.89 -4.64 3.43
CA VAL A 371 14.24 -5.36 2.19
C VAL A 371 15.75 -5.57 2.03
N PRO A 372 16.63 -4.59 2.34
CA PRO A 372 18.08 -4.78 2.25
C PRO A 372 18.66 -5.90 3.13
N ILE A 373 17.94 -6.38 4.16
CA ILE A 373 18.39 -7.51 4.98
C ILE A 373 18.47 -8.80 4.13
N PHE A 374 17.66 -8.89 3.06
CA PHE A 374 17.67 -10.00 2.11
C PHE A 374 18.76 -9.89 1.04
N HIS A 375 19.60 -8.84 1.07
CA HIS A 375 20.80 -8.70 0.22
C HIS A 375 21.94 -9.62 0.68
N ASN A 376 21.62 -10.87 0.99
CA ASN A 376 22.57 -11.89 1.43
C ASN A 376 22.70 -12.96 0.34
N LYS A 377 23.86 -13.02 -0.32
CA LYS A 377 24.13 -14.02 -1.38
C LYS A 377 24.07 -15.46 -0.86
N GLN A 378 24.46 -15.70 0.39
CA GLN A 378 24.48 -17.04 0.98
C GLN A 378 23.07 -17.61 1.12
N LEU A 379 22.09 -16.76 1.49
CA LEU A 379 20.68 -17.16 1.56
C LEU A 379 20.20 -17.73 0.22
N TRP A 380 20.36 -16.98 -0.86
CA TRP A 380 19.80 -17.34 -2.16
C TRP A 380 20.55 -18.50 -2.82
N THR A 381 21.88 -18.54 -2.67
CA THR A 381 22.70 -19.63 -3.23
C THR A 381 22.58 -20.95 -2.45
N GLY A 382 22.31 -20.90 -1.14
CA GLY A 382 22.08 -22.09 -0.32
C GLY A 382 20.74 -22.77 -0.58
N LEU A 383 19.71 -22.01 -0.98
CA LEU A 383 18.36 -22.52 -1.21
C LEU A 383 18.19 -23.15 -2.60
N THR A 384 18.89 -24.25 -2.85
CA THR A 384 18.98 -24.89 -4.18
C THR A 384 17.67 -25.51 -4.69
N SER A 385 16.74 -25.88 -3.81
CA SER A 385 15.45 -26.49 -4.16
C SER A 385 14.32 -25.47 -4.35
N LEU A 386 14.58 -24.18 -4.10
CA LEU A 386 13.59 -23.12 -4.16
C LEU A 386 13.11 -22.90 -5.60
N LYS A 387 11.80 -22.92 -5.82
CA LYS A 387 11.17 -22.74 -7.15
C LYS A 387 10.29 -21.51 -7.23
N GLU A 388 9.69 -21.13 -6.11
CA GLU A 388 8.70 -20.06 -6.05
C GLU A 388 9.04 -19.06 -4.95
N VAL A 389 9.04 -17.77 -5.32
CA VAL A 389 9.22 -16.66 -4.39
C VAL A 389 8.04 -15.71 -4.50
N SER A 390 7.44 -15.38 -3.36
CA SER A 390 6.40 -14.37 -3.24
C SER A 390 6.90 -13.25 -2.32
N LEU A 391 6.81 -12.01 -2.79
CA LEU A 391 7.34 -10.82 -2.12
C LEU A 391 6.29 -9.70 -2.10
N GLY A 392 5.71 -9.46 -0.92
CA GLY A 392 4.83 -8.34 -0.61
C GLY A 392 5.54 -7.27 0.20
N VAL A 393 5.70 -6.08 -0.37
CA VAL A 393 6.48 -4.99 0.24
C VAL A 393 5.58 -3.84 0.65
N VAL A 394 5.65 -3.45 1.91
CA VAL A 394 5.01 -2.25 2.46
C VAL A 394 5.96 -1.08 2.21
N ALA A 395 5.49 -0.08 1.44
CA ALA A 395 6.29 1.11 1.21
C ALA A 395 6.28 1.98 2.48
N ASP A 396 7.46 2.32 2.98
CA ASP A 396 7.60 3.17 4.17
C ASP A 396 7.21 4.62 3.87
N TRP A 397 6.48 5.23 4.79
CA TRP A 397 6.07 6.64 4.73
C TRP A 397 6.80 7.51 5.76
N ARG A 398 7.45 6.85 6.72
CA ARG A 398 8.14 7.50 7.81
C ARG A 398 9.33 6.68 8.28
N ARG A 399 10.25 7.37 8.94
CA ARG A 399 11.38 6.77 9.65
C ARG A 399 11.49 7.44 11.01
N ILE A 400 11.36 6.64 12.06
CA ILE A 400 11.53 7.12 13.42
C ILE A 400 12.99 6.97 13.82
N GLN A 401 13.59 8.03 14.33
CA GLN A 401 14.98 8.02 14.78
C GLN A 401 15.11 8.70 16.13
N LYS A 402 15.99 8.16 16.99
CA LYS A 402 16.45 8.83 18.19
C LYS A 402 17.63 9.73 17.82
N VAL A 403 17.43 11.04 17.94
CA VAL A 403 18.48 12.06 17.75
C VAL A 403 18.67 12.75 19.10
N ASP A 404 19.84 12.54 19.70
CA ASP A 404 20.15 12.95 21.08
C ASP A 404 19.11 12.40 22.09
N GLU A 405 18.43 13.29 22.82
CA GLU A 405 17.37 12.94 23.79
C GLU A 405 15.96 12.99 23.18
N ARG A 406 15.82 13.29 21.88
CA ARG A 406 14.52 13.44 21.22
C ARG A 406 14.28 12.35 20.20
N ILE A 407 13.01 11.95 20.06
CA ILE A 407 12.58 11.03 19.02
C ILE A 407 11.87 11.82 17.94
N VAL A 408 12.41 11.72 16.74
CA VAL A 408 11.97 12.48 15.57
C VAL A 408 11.25 11.53 14.62
N ASP A 409 10.11 12.00 14.11
CA ASP A 409 9.38 11.36 13.03
C ASP A 409 9.75 12.06 11.71
N ILE A 410 10.48 11.36 10.85
CA ILE A 410 10.95 11.87 9.57
C ILE A 410 10.07 11.29 8.47
N THR A 411 9.35 12.14 7.73
CA THR A 411 8.60 11.72 6.55
C THR A 411 9.56 11.20 5.47
N VAL A 412 9.27 10.02 4.93
CA VAL A 412 10.05 9.34 3.89
C VAL A 412 9.19 9.21 2.64
N SER A 413 9.83 9.32 1.47
CA SER A 413 9.15 9.04 0.21
C SER A 413 8.89 7.54 0.05
N PRO A 414 7.64 7.10 -0.19
CA PRO A 414 7.36 5.70 -0.50
C PRO A 414 8.12 5.20 -1.74
N LEU A 415 8.50 6.09 -2.66
CA LEU A 415 9.23 5.73 -3.88
C LEU A 415 10.65 5.21 -3.61
N GLU A 416 11.24 5.52 -2.45
CA GLU A 416 12.50 4.92 -1.97
C GLU A 416 12.38 3.40 -1.69
N ALA A 417 11.23 2.79 -1.94
CA ALA A 417 11.09 1.34 -1.91
C ALA A 417 11.51 0.69 -3.24
N VAL A 418 11.40 1.41 -4.35
CA VAL A 418 11.53 0.86 -5.72
C VAL A 418 12.96 0.41 -5.99
N ASP A 419 13.95 1.23 -5.63
CA ASP A 419 15.38 0.96 -5.78
C ASP A 419 15.83 -0.24 -4.92
N LYS A 420 15.36 -0.29 -3.67
CA LYS A 420 15.65 -1.38 -2.72
C LYS A 420 15.16 -2.72 -3.26
N VAL A 421 13.93 -2.76 -3.78
CA VAL A 421 13.33 -3.97 -4.35
C VAL A 421 14.00 -4.32 -5.68
N TRP A 422 14.24 -3.36 -6.56
CA TRP A 422 14.92 -3.61 -7.83
C TRP A 422 16.30 -4.23 -7.60
N LEU A 423 17.06 -3.74 -6.62
CA LEU A 423 18.37 -4.29 -6.27
C LEU A 423 18.28 -5.75 -5.82
N LEU A 424 17.29 -6.08 -4.98
CA LEU A 424 17.00 -7.45 -4.54
C LEU A 424 16.68 -8.35 -5.74
N LEU A 425 15.76 -7.91 -6.61
CA LEU A 425 15.32 -8.68 -7.77
C LEU A 425 16.46 -8.88 -8.78
N GLN A 426 17.18 -7.82 -9.14
CA GLN A 426 18.23 -7.85 -10.16
C GLN A 426 19.49 -8.60 -9.70
N SER A 427 19.97 -8.34 -8.48
CA SER A 427 21.30 -8.80 -8.06
C SER A 427 21.28 -10.13 -7.30
N TYR A 428 20.14 -10.51 -6.72
CA TYR A 428 20.04 -11.69 -5.85
C TYR A 428 19.11 -12.76 -6.42
N LEU A 429 17.90 -12.39 -6.85
CA LEU A 429 16.91 -13.34 -7.41
C LEU A 429 17.15 -13.64 -8.89
N GLY A 430 17.43 -12.64 -9.72
CA GLY A 430 17.63 -12.77 -11.17
C GLY A 430 18.68 -13.81 -11.57
N PRO A 431 19.83 -13.90 -10.87
CA PRO A 431 20.85 -14.92 -11.17
C PRO A 431 20.46 -16.37 -10.82
N GLN A 432 19.40 -16.60 -10.04
CA GLN A 432 19.05 -17.94 -9.55
C GLN A 432 18.31 -18.75 -10.61
N GLN A 433 18.90 -19.85 -11.06
CA GLN A 433 18.36 -20.71 -12.12
C GLN A 433 17.20 -21.61 -11.66
N ASN A 434 17.15 -21.91 -10.37
CA ASN A 434 16.16 -22.79 -9.77
C ASN A 434 14.79 -22.11 -9.57
N ILE A 435 14.75 -20.78 -9.51
CA ILE A 435 13.53 -20.01 -9.28
C ILE A 435 12.83 -19.81 -10.63
N GLU A 436 11.63 -20.38 -10.74
CA GLU A 436 10.82 -20.33 -11.96
C GLU A 436 9.58 -19.44 -11.83
N THR A 437 9.13 -19.20 -10.59
CA THR A 437 7.92 -18.42 -10.30
C THR A 437 8.24 -17.27 -9.35
N LEU A 438 7.87 -16.06 -9.76
CA LEU A 438 7.99 -14.84 -8.95
C LEU A 438 6.64 -14.14 -8.85
N HIS A 439 6.16 -13.94 -7.62
CA HIS A 439 5.07 -13.03 -7.30
C HIS A 439 5.60 -11.80 -6.59
N PHE A 440 5.19 -10.62 -7.04
CA PHE A 440 5.53 -9.35 -6.44
C PHE A 440 4.27 -8.49 -6.26
N GLU A 441 4.12 -7.90 -5.07
CA GLU A 441 3.06 -6.94 -4.79
C GLU A 441 3.53 -5.75 -3.95
N TRP A 442 3.01 -4.57 -4.28
CA TRP A 442 3.08 -3.42 -3.37
C TRP A 442 1.91 -3.45 -2.39
N ILE A 443 2.22 -3.36 -1.11
CA ILE A 443 1.26 -3.24 -0.02
C ILE A 443 1.23 -1.78 0.40
N CYS A 444 0.60 -0.98 -0.44
CA CYS A 444 0.50 0.46 -0.32
C CYS A 444 -0.93 0.90 -0.66
N GLY A 445 -1.08 2.11 -1.20
CA GLY A 445 -2.35 2.57 -1.76
C GLY A 445 -2.87 1.72 -2.91
N GLY A 446 -3.73 2.28 -3.76
CA GLY A 446 -4.35 1.57 -4.87
C GLY A 446 -5.69 0.96 -4.51
N GLU A 447 -6.15 -0.02 -5.28
CA GLU A 447 -7.57 -0.40 -5.24
C GLU A 447 -7.99 -1.12 -3.98
N PHE A 448 -7.08 -1.87 -3.36
CA PHE A 448 -7.34 -2.64 -2.14
C PHE A 448 -7.02 -1.86 -0.87
N ALA A 449 -6.46 -0.66 -1.01
CA ALA A 449 -6.17 0.17 0.14
C ALA A 449 -7.48 0.59 0.82
N PRO A 450 -7.56 0.48 2.15
CA PRO A 450 -8.75 0.86 2.88
C PRO A 450 -8.85 2.38 2.98
N THR A 451 -10.07 2.87 3.22
CA THR A 451 -10.41 4.29 3.41
C THR A 451 -10.44 5.12 2.12
N LEU A 452 -11.25 6.17 2.17
CA LEU A 452 -11.38 7.21 1.14
C LEU A 452 -10.04 7.95 0.87
N TYR A 453 -9.06 7.94 1.79
CA TYR A 453 -7.81 8.70 1.63
C TYR A 453 -6.71 7.95 0.90
N GLN A 454 -6.72 6.62 0.97
CA GLN A 454 -5.66 5.77 0.43
C GLN A 454 -6.13 5.00 -0.81
N ARG A 455 -7.42 4.63 -0.86
CA ARG A 455 -7.99 3.88 -1.98
C ARG A 455 -7.78 4.64 -3.29
N ASN A 456 -7.42 3.89 -4.33
CA ASN A 456 -7.17 4.38 -5.68
C ASN A 456 -6.09 5.48 -5.79
N SER A 457 -5.27 5.68 -4.75
CA SER A 457 -4.20 6.68 -4.68
C SER A 457 -2.88 6.04 -4.28
N PHE A 458 -1.76 6.75 -4.43
CA PHE A 458 -0.43 6.30 -3.95
C PHE A 458 0.06 4.94 -4.49
N ILE A 459 -0.23 4.64 -5.76
CA ILE A 459 0.29 3.43 -6.43
C ILE A 459 1.75 3.66 -6.82
N LEU A 460 2.63 2.70 -6.50
CA LEU A 460 4.04 2.78 -6.87
C LEU A 460 4.31 2.19 -8.26
N PRO A 461 5.36 2.67 -8.96
CA PRO A 461 5.81 2.02 -10.17
C PRO A 461 6.31 0.62 -9.84
N ALA A 462 6.18 -0.31 -10.77
CA ALA A 462 6.75 -1.63 -10.60
C ALA A 462 8.29 -1.59 -10.65
N PRO A 463 8.96 -2.55 -9.99
CA PRO A 463 10.43 -2.59 -9.89
C PRO A 463 11.08 -3.14 -11.18
N PHE A 464 10.65 -2.68 -12.35
CA PHE A 464 11.30 -3.00 -13.64
C PHE A 464 12.48 -2.09 -13.94
N VAL A 465 12.62 -0.98 -13.23
CA VAL A 465 13.72 -0.04 -13.39
C VAL A 465 14.38 0.27 -12.06
N SER A 466 15.66 0.62 -12.08
CA SER A 466 16.46 0.93 -10.89
C SER A 466 15.94 2.13 -10.09
N GLU A 467 15.39 3.12 -10.79
CA GLU A 467 14.89 4.35 -10.18
C GLU A 467 13.48 4.66 -10.70
N PRO A 468 12.59 5.19 -9.84
CA PRO A 468 11.21 5.48 -10.21
C PRO A 468 11.11 6.52 -11.35
N GLU A 469 12.03 7.49 -11.42
CA GLU A 469 12.04 8.52 -12.46
C GLU A 469 12.31 7.93 -13.84
N VAL A 470 13.15 6.89 -13.91
CA VAL A 470 13.44 6.18 -15.16
C VAL A 470 12.17 5.52 -15.70
N MET A 471 11.20 5.13 -14.85
CA MET A 471 9.94 4.53 -15.34
C MET A 471 9.20 5.50 -16.26
N ALA A 472 9.18 6.80 -15.92
CA ALA A 472 8.48 7.84 -16.65
C ALA A 472 9.35 8.55 -17.72
N ALA A 473 10.64 8.22 -17.80
CA ALA A 473 11.56 8.79 -18.78
C ALA A 473 11.30 8.23 -20.19
N MET A 474 11.51 9.07 -21.22
CA MET A 474 11.30 8.66 -22.61
C MET A 474 12.29 7.58 -23.07
N ASP A 475 13.52 7.64 -22.58
CA ASP A 475 14.64 6.79 -23.00
C ASP A 475 14.79 5.52 -22.14
N ALA A 476 13.84 5.27 -21.24
CA ALA A 476 13.88 4.14 -20.30
C ALA A 476 14.06 2.78 -20.99
N ALA A 477 13.39 2.59 -22.13
CA ALA A 477 13.48 1.36 -22.92
C ALA A 477 14.86 1.20 -23.60
N PHE A 478 15.69 2.23 -23.70
CA PHE A 478 17.03 2.17 -24.30
C PHE A 478 18.16 1.91 -23.30
N LYS A 479 17.88 1.95 -21.99
CA LYS A 479 18.87 1.76 -20.91
C LYS A 479 18.87 0.33 -20.35
N PRO A 480 19.57 -0.64 -20.96
CA PRO A 480 19.55 -2.04 -20.50
C PRO A 480 20.09 -2.23 -19.10
N SER A 481 21.10 -1.43 -18.69
CA SER A 481 21.69 -1.51 -17.35
C SER A 481 20.73 -1.15 -16.22
N SER A 482 19.69 -0.36 -16.53
CA SER A 482 18.71 0.11 -15.55
C SER A 482 17.45 -0.74 -15.55
N ARG A 483 17.28 -1.68 -16.49
CA ARG A 483 16.11 -2.56 -16.57
C ARG A 483 16.32 -3.86 -15.80
N LEU A 484 15.23 -4.37 -15.26
CA LEU A 484 15.21 -5.64 -14.56
C LEU A 484 15.37 -6.80 -15.55
N SER A 485 16.30 -7.71 -15.26
CA SER A 485 16.54 -8.94 -16.01
C SER A 485 16.23 -10.15 -15.15
N LEU A 486 15.24 -10.95 -15.58
CA LEU A 486 14.80 -12.17 -14.92
C LEU A 486 14.87 -13.35 -15.91
N PRO A 487 16.08 -13.84 -16.27
CA PRO A 487 16.28 -14.76 -17.37
C PRO A 487 15.74 -16.18 -17.18
N TYR A 488 15.38 -16.56 -15.94
CA TYR A 488 14.95 -17.92 -15.59
C TYR A 488 13.47 -17.99 -15.15
N ILE A 489 12.82 -16.83 -14.96
CA ILE A 489 11.43 -16.78 -14.51
C ILE A 489 10.49 -17.16 -15.65
N LYS A 490 9.68 -18.19 -15.41
CA LYS A 490 8.62 -18.67 -16.32
C LYS A 490 7.27 -18.09 -15.97
N ASN A 491 6.98 -17.91 -14.68
CA ASN A 491 5.72 -17.37 -14.19
C ASN A 491 5.97 -16.06 -13.44
N LEU A 492 5.55 -14.93 -14.00
CA LEU A 492 5.64 -13.63 -13.34
C LEU A 492 4.24 -13.15 -12.94
N SER A 493 4.08 -12.82 -11.67
CA SER A 493 2.85 -12.23 -11.15
C SER A 493 3.15 -10.88 -10.50
N LEU A 494 2.43 -9.85 -10.95
CA LEU A 494 2.56 -8.47 -10.46
C LEU A 494 1.22 -8.00 -9.93
N LYS A 495 1.23 -7.35 -8.77
CA LYS A 495 0.01 -6.82 -8.15
C LYS A 495 0.20 -5.42 -7.59
N ASN A 496 -0.82 -4.58 -7.79
CA ASN A 496 -0.90 -3.22 -7.26
C ASN A 496 0.27 -2.31 -7.65
N CYS A 497 0.61 -2.25 -8.94
CA CYS A 497 1.71 -1.45 -9.44
C CYS A 497 1.35 -0.76 -10.77
N TRP A 498 2.12 0.26 -11.13
CA TRP A 498 1.99 0.91 -12.43
C TRP A 498 3.26 0.87 -13.30
N PHE A 499 3.09 1.05 -14.61
CA PHE A 499 4.17 1.06 -15.61
C PHE A 499 3.96 2.14 -16.67
N SER A 500 5.04 2.61 -17.28
CA SER A 500 4.91 3.25 -18.60
C SER A 500 4.82 2.20 -19.71
N PRO A 501 3.97 2.43 -20.75
CA PRO A 501 3.71 1.43 -21.79
C PRO A 501 4.98 0.92 -22.50
N HIS A 502 5.91 1.81 -22.83
CA HIS A 502 7.17 1.46 -23.52
C HIS A 502 8.10 0.62 -22.65
N VAL A 503 8.18 0.89 -21.34
CA VAL A 503 8.96 0.08 -20.40
C VAL A 503 8.34 -1.30 -20.26
N LEU A 504 7.00 -1.39 -20.17
CA LEU A 504 6.29 -2.66 -20.08
C LEU A 504 6.54 -3.53 -21.32
N ILE A 505 6.37 -2.97 -22.52
CA ILE A 505 6.60 -3.69 -23.78
C ILE A 505 8.04 -4.21 -23.84
N GLN A 506 9.03 -3.35 -23.59
CA GLN A 506 10.43 -3.77 -23.69
C GLN A 506 10.80 -4.81 -22.63
N SER A 507 10.32 -4.66 -21.39
CA SER A 507 10.62 -5.61 -20.31
C SER A 507 10.01 -6.98 -20.59
N ILE A 508 8.76 -7.03 -21.06
CA ILE A 508 8.10 -8.30 -21.42
C ILE A 508 8.81 -8.93 -22.62
N ARG A 509 9.15 -8.15 -23.66
CA ARG A 509 9.90 -8.61 -24.83
C ARG A 509 11.22 -9.27 -24.44
N GLU A 510 11.99 -8.66 -23.55
CA GLU A 510 13.26 -9.21 -23.06
C GLU A 510 13.05 -10.51 -22.27
N MET A 511 12.08 -10.53 -21.35
CA MET A 511 11.81 -11.70 -20.52
C MET A 511 11.19 -12.86 -21.32
N SER A 512 10.31 -12.57 -22.28
CA SER A 512 9.62 -13.57 -23.13
C SER A 512 10.55 -14.20 -24.17
N SER A 513 11.56 -13.46 -24.63
CA SER A 513 12.62 -13.99 -25.50
C SER A 513 13.51 -15.01 -24.76
N LEU A 514 13.50 -14.99 -23.42
CA LEU A 514 14.29 -15.87 -22.57
C LEU A 514 13.46 -17.05 -22.05
N SER A 515 12.68 -16.85 -20.97
CA SER A 515 12.00 -17.93 -20.25
C SER A 515 10.54 -17.67 -19.90
N LEU A 516 10.05 -16.43 -20.01
CA LEU A 516 8.72 -16.07 -19.52
C LEU A 516 7.61 -16.74 -20.35
N GLU A 517 6.78 -17.54 -19.69
CA GLU A 517 5.66 -18.27 -20.30
C GLU A 517 4.29 -17.74 -19.84
N HIS A 518 4.18 -17.31 -18.58
CA HIS A 518 2.91 -16.93 -17.98
C HIS A 518 3.04 -15.60 -17.24
N LEU A 519 2.18 -14.65 -17.58
CA LEU A 519 2.14 -13.31 -16.98
C LEU A 519 0.79 -13.07 -16.31
N LYS A 520 0.80 -12.79 -15.01
CA LYS A 520 -0.39 -12.47 -14.22
C LYS A 520 -0.30 -11.05 -13.68
N MET A 521 -1.32 -10.24 -13.93
CA MET A 521 -1.43 -8.86 -13.43
C MET A 521 -2.73 -8.70 -12.67
N GLU A 522 -2.66 -8.16 -11.45
CA GLU A 522 -3.82 -7.89 -10.60
C GLU A 522 -3.77 -6.46 -10.06
N SER A 523 -4.81 -5.65 -10.28
CA SER A 523 -4.82 -4.23 -9.87
C SER A 523 -3.65 -3.44 -10.46
N VAL A 524 -3.33 -3.71 -11.72
CA VAL A 524 -2.17 -3.13 -12.42
C VAL A 524 -2.63 -2.05 -13.40
N SER A 525 -1.88 -0.95 -13.47
CA SER A 525 -2.22 0.15 -14.37
C SER A 525 -1.06 0.57 -15.27
N ILE A 526 -1.36 1.04 -16.48
CA ILE A 526 -0.37 1.75 -17.32
C ILE A 526 -0.64 3.26 -17.29
N CYS A 527 0.40 4.07 -17.42
CA CYS A 527 0.25 5.52 -17.57
C CYS A 527 -0.04 5.90 -19.03
N GLY A 528 -0.25 7.19 -19.29
CA GLY A 528 -0.36 7.71 -20.65
C GLY A 528 0.91 7.52 -21.48
N ARG A 529 0.78 7.71 -22.79
CA ARG A 529 1.90 7.51 -23.73
C ARG A 529 3.09 8.41 -23.38
N PRO A 530 4.34 7.95 -23.59
CA PRO A 530 5.51 8.80 -23.48
C PRO A 530 5.42 9.98 -24.45
N SER A 531 5.99 11.13 -24.08
CA SER A 531 6.02 12.30 -24.94
C SER A 531 7.32 13.07 -24.86
N THR A 532 7.78 13.49 -26.04
CA THR A 532 8.86 14.46 -26.26
C THR A 532 8.54 15.84 -25.73
N LEU A 533 7.26 16.21 -25.69
CA LEU A 533 6.81 17.50 -25.21
C LEU A 533 6.54 17.43 -23.71
N ALA A 534 7.17 18.32 -22.95
CA ALA A 534 6.85 18.52 -21.55
C ALA A 534 5.40 19.03 -21.43
N HIS A 535 4.56 18.25 -20.75
CA HIS A 535 3.18 18.63 -20.46
C HIS A 535 3.10 19.41 -19.15
N ALA A 536 2.13 20.32 -19.05
CA ALA A 536 1.82 20.98 -17.80
C ALA A 536 1.28 19.97 -16.79
N ASN A 537 1.78 20.04 -15.55
CA ASN A 537 1.33 19.20 -14.45
C ASN A 537 -0.17 19.41 -14.21
N LEU A 538 -0.98 18.39 -14.44
CA LEU A 538 -2.42 18.45 -14.22
C LEU A 538 -2.76 18.16 -12.75
N ILE A 539 -1.90 17.45 -12.02
CA ILE A 539 -2.16 16.96 -10.65
C ILE A 539 -1.56 17.92 -9.60
N ASN A 540 -1.70 19.23 -9.80
CA ASN A 540 -1.29 20.18 -8.79
C ASN A 540 -2.45 20.41 -7.80
N THR A 541 -2.72 19.43 -6.92
CA THR A 541 -3.35 19.57 -5.58
C THR A 541 -3.79 18.22 -5.00
N HIS A 542 -2.95 17.57 -4.16
CA HIS A 542 -3.43 16.57 -3.20
C HIS A 542 -4.18 17.20 -2.01
N GLN A 543 -4.22 18.54 -1.91
CA GLN A 543 -5.17 19.28 -1.10
C GLN A 543 -6.21 19.95 -2.01
N GLY A 544 -7.35 19.28 -2.21
CA GLY A 544 -8.51 19.81 -2.92
C GLY A 544 -8.64 19.32 -4.36
N ASN A 545 -9.72 18.57 -4.62
CA ASN A 545 -10.17 18.11 -5.94
C ASN A 545 -10.51 19.24 -6.94
N GLY A 546 -10.29 20.52 -6.59
CA GLY A 546 -10.61 21.67 -7.44
C GLY A 546 -9.52 22.05 -8.46
N GLY A 547 -8.24 21.80 -8.18
CA GLY A 547 -7.12 22.27 -9.01
C GLY A 547 -7.00 21.55 -10.37
N PHE A 548 -7.10 20.22 -10.37
CA PHE A 548 -7.07 19.39 -11.58
C PHE A 548 -8.15 19.81 -12.58
N PHE A 549 -9.37 20.09 -12.11
CA PHE A 549 -10.50 20.46 -12.94
C PHE A 549 -10.36 21.85 -13.56
N VAL A 550 -9.89 22.84 -12.79
CA VAL A 550 -9.63 24.21 -13.29
C VAL A 550 -8.56 24.17 -14.37
N LEU A 551 -7.48 23.40 -14.17
CA LEU A 551 -6.41 23.27 -15.16
C LEU A 551 -6.86 22.48 -16.40
N LEU A 552 -7.63 21.41 -16.24
CA LEU A 552 -8.10 20.57 -17.35
C LEU A 552 -9.09 21.32 -18.25
N ASN A 553 -10.04 22.06 -17.66
CA ASN A 553 -10.95 22.92 -18.41
C ASN A 553 -10.20 24.08 -19.09
N ALA A 554 -9.23 24.71 -18.42
CA ALA A 554 -8.41 25.76 -19.04
C ALA A 554 -7.57 25.22 -20.20
N ALA A 555 -6.99 24.02 -20.06
CA ALA A 555 -6.17 23.39 -21.08
C ALA A 555 -6.99 22.93 -22.32
N ASN A 556 -8.26 22.57 -22.13
CA ASN A 556 -9.20 22.27 -23.22
C ASN A 556 -9.72 23.55 -23.90
N GLN A 557 -10.02 24.61 -23.14
CA GLN A 557 -10.42 25.91 -23.71
C GLN A 557 -9.29 26.58 -24.52
N ALA A 558 -8.04 26.44 -24.11
CA ALA A 558 -6.88 26.95 -24.87
C ALA A 558 -6.69 26.24 -26.23
N HIS A 559 -7.06 24.97 -26.34
CA HIS A 559 -6.96 24.23 -27.62
C HIS A 559 -8.12 24.55 -28.57
N LEU A 560 -9.34 24.73 -28.04
CA LEU A 560 -10.49 25.16 -28.86
C LEU A 560 -10.29 26.56 -29.42
N THR A 561 -9.67 27.47 -28.65
CA THR A 561 -9.32 28.82 -29.12
C THR A 561 -8.12 28.82 -30.07
N ALA A 562 -7.10 27.96 -29.87
CA ALA A 562 -5.98 27.81 -30.81
C ALA A 562 -6.39 27.19 -32.15
N ALA A 563 -7.33 26.23 -32.15
CA ALA A 563 -7.89 25.65 -33.38
C ALA A 563 -8.72 26.68 -34.17
N GLY A 564 -9.49 27.53 -33.48
CA GLY A 564 -10.21 28.65 -34.12
C GLY A 564 -9.27 29.77 -34.62
N ALA A 565 -8.19 30.05 -33.89
CA ALA A 565 -7.21 31.07 -34.27
C ALA A 565 -6.37 30.66 -35.49
N LEU A 566 -6.04 29.38 -35.66
CA LEU A 566 -5.35 28.87 -36.86
C LEU A 566 -6.23 28.94 -38.11
N GLN A 567 -7.56 28.78 -37.97
CA GLN A 567 -8.49 28.93 -39.08
C GLN A 567 -8.62 30.39 -39.53
N HIS A 568 -8.51 31.36 -38.61
CA HIS A 568 -8.52 32.80 -38.92
C HIS A 568 -7.15 33.33 -39.40
N LEU A 569 -6.03 32.75 -38.96
CA LEU A 569 -4.67 33.18 -39.34
C LEU A 569 -4.24 32.73 -40.74
N LEU A 570 -4.88 31.72 -41.32
CA LEU A 570 -4.64 31.30 -42.71
C LEU A 570 -5.44 32.10 -43.75
N ALA A 571 -6.38 32.94 -43.32
CA ALA A 571 -7.27 33.70 -44.20
C ALA A 571 -6.83 35.16 -44.47
N ASN A 572 -5.84 35.69 -43.73
CA ASN A 572 -5.37 37.07 -43.91
C ASN A 572 -3.84 37.14 -43.91
N VAL A 573 -3.24 37.02 -45.09
CA VAL A 573 -1.85 37.45 -45.33
C VAL A 573 -1.90 38.82 -46.01
N PRO A 574 -1.32 39.84 -45.36
CA PRO A 574 -0.47 40.77 -46.09
C PRO A 574 0.93 40.83 -45.45
N ALA A 575 1.93 40.88 -46.33
CA ALA A 575 3.37 40.90 -46.05
C ALA A 575 3.84 42.29 -45.48
N PRO A 576 5.13 42.47 -45.09
CA PRO A 576 5.48 43.03 -43.79
C PRO A 576 6.09 44.44 -43.83
N TRP A 577 6.05 45.15 -42.71
CA TRP A 577 7.01 46.20 -42.37
C TRP A 577 7.29 46.22 -40.87
N ILE A 578 8.57 46.36 -40.55
CA ILE A 578 9.16 46.44 -39.22
C ILE A 578 9.29 47.92 -38.82
N GLN A 579 8.81 48.27 -37.64
CA GLN A 579 9.32 49.33 -36.75
C GLN A 579 8.48 49.26 -35.46
N GLY A 580 9.01 48.88 -34.30
CA GLY A 580 9.99 49.65 -33.54
C GLY A 580 9.23 50.51 -32.55
N GLY A 581 9.18 50.12 -31.27
CA GLY A 581 8.62 50.96 -30.21
C GLY A 581 8.13 50.19 -28.98
N GLN A 582 8.85 50.39 -27.88
CA GLN A 582 8.39 50.13 -26.51
C GLN A 582 7.08 50.87 -26.21
N LEU A 583 6.33 50.42 -25.20
CA LEU A 583 5.65 51.21 -24.14
C LEU A 583 4.76 50.23 -23.34
N GLN A 584 5.11 49.89 -22.10
CA GLN A 584 4.92 50.67 -20.86
C GLN A 584 3.50 50.54 -20.31
N LEU A 585 3.42 49.80 -19.19
CA LEU A 585 2.30 49.74 -18.26
C LEU A 585 1.97 51.14 -17.74
N GLN A 586 0.72 51.57 -17.89
CA GLN A 586 0.15 52.54 -16.97
C GLN A 586 -1.36 52.30 -16.81
N GLN A 587 -1.72 51.85 -15.60
CA GLN A 587 -3.08 51.90 -15.06
C GLN A 587 -3.47 53.37 -14.84
N GLN A 588 -4.72 53.69 -15.18
CA GLN A 588 -5.42 54.82 -14.58
C GLN A 588 -6.88 54.44 -14.34
N GLU A 589 -7.21 54.28 -13.06
CA GLU A 589 -8.57 54.31 -12.51
C GLU A 589 -9.12 55.74 -12.57
N GLN A 590 -10.43 55.88 -12.85
CA GLN A 590 -11.35 56.67 -12.01
C GLN A 590 -12.84 56.36 -12.31
N PRO A 591 -13.76 56.61 -11.35
CA PRO A 591 -15.10 56.00 -11.25
C PRO A 591 -16.28 56.98 -11.49
N GLY A 592 -17.51 56.46 -11.66
CA GLY A 592 -18.76 57.22 -11.45
C GLY A 592 -19.99 56.76 -12.28
N GLN A 593 -21.04 56.30 -11.59
CA GLN A 593 -22.40 55.93 -12.08
C GLN A 593 -23.28 57.18 -12.42
N PRO A 594 -24.62 57.11 -12.67
CA PRO A 594 -25.51 56.12 -13.34
C PRO A 594 -26.42 56.77 -14.44
N GLY A 595 -27.14 55.99 -15.25
CA GLY A 595 -28.20 56.51 -16.13
C GLY A 595 -29.11 55.42 -16.73
N GLN A 596 -30.42 55.60 -16.59
CA GLN A 596 -31.52 54.68 -16.90
C GLN A 596 -31.94 54.68 -18.39
N GLN A 597 -32.44 53.52 -18.87
CA GLN A 597 -33.61 53.22 -19.76
C GLN A 597 -33.96 54.23 -20.88
N ASP A 598 -34.20 53.88 -22.15
CA ASP A 598 -35.10 52.83 -22.68
C ASP A 598 -34.93 52.69 -24.25
N PRO A 599 -35.75 51.93 -25.00
CA PRO A 599 -35.34 50.96 -26.04
C PRO A 599 -35.30 51.52 -27.47
N GLN A 600 -34.55 50.88 -28.39
CA GLN A 600 -34.94 50.79 -29.82
C GLN A 600 -34.04 49.85 -30.67
N GLU A 601 -34.73 48.96 -31.38
CA GLU A 601 -34.52 48.48 -32.76
C GLU A 601 -33.28 47.63 -33.14
N GLN A 602 -33.55 46.34 -33.35
CA GLN A 602 -32.81 45.44 -34.24
C GLN A 602 -32.94 45.91 -35.71
N PRO A 603 -31.84 45.89 -36.49
CA PRO A 603 -31.91 45.71 -37.93
C PRO A 603 -31.47 44.31 -38.33
N ASP A 604 -32.21 43.76 -39.28
CA ASP A 604 -32.12 42.43 -39.88
C ASP A 604 -30.72 42.05 -40.39
N GLN A 605 -30.18 40.93 -39.87
CA GLN A 605 -29.12 40.15 -40.53
C GLN A 605 -29.69 38.90 -41.22
N GLN A 606 -30.83 39.04 -41.91
CA GLN A 606 -31.46 37.94 -42.66
C GLN A 606 -31.18 37.98 -44.17
N GLN A 607 -30.16 38.74 -44.61
CA GLN A 607 -29.79 38.85 -46.05
C GLN A 607 -28.31 38.58 -46.36
N GLN A 608 -27.58 37.87 -45.49
CA GLN A 608 -26.24 37.32 -45.80
C GLN A 608 -26.12 35.80 -45.68
N LEU A 609 -27.26 35.08 -45.61
CA LEU A 609 -27.31 33.61 -45.51
C LEU A 609 -27.67 32.91 -46.84
N ALA A 610 -27.98 33.64 -47.91
CA ALA A 610 -28.44 33.03 -49.17
C ALA A 610 -27.33 32.74 -50.21
N ASP A 611 -26.10 33.23 -50.01
CA ASP A 611 -24.98 33.03 -50.97
C ASP A 611 -23.91 32.02 -50.49
N LEU A 612 -24.12 31.37 -49.33
CA LEU A 612 -23.25 30.28 -48.85
C LEU A 612 -23.83 28.87 -49.12
N GLU A 613 -25.03 28.77 -49.68
CA GLU A 613 -25.76 27.50 -49.85
C GLU A 613 -25.49 26.79 -51.19
N ASN A 614 -24.52 27.26 -51.99
CA ASN A 614 -24.21 26.69 -53.32
C ASN A 614 -22.73 26.31 -53.55
N LEU A 615 -21.96 26.09 -52.48
CA LEU A 615 -20.66 25.42 -52.61
C LEU A 615 -20.86 23.89 -52.53
N PRO A 616 -20.28 23.10 -53.47
CA PRO A 616 -20.32 21.65 -53.34
C PRO A 616 -19.65 21.26 -52.02
N PRO A 617 -20.19 20.28 -51.28
CA PRO A 617 -19.63 19.90 -50.00
C PRO A 617 -18.15 19.52 -50.21
N PRO A 618 -17.22 19.99 -49.36
CA PRO A 618 -15.88 19.46 -49.38
C PRO A 618 -16.00 17.96 -49.23
N ALA A 619 -15.37 17.21 -50.15
CA ALA A 619 -15.34 15.76 -50.09
C ALA A 619 -14.98 15.34 -48.65
N PRO A 620 -15.69 14.37 -48.06
CA PRO A 620 -15.35 13.89 -46.73
C PRO A 620 -13.86 13.56 -46.73
N PRO A 621 -13.09 13.90 -45.68
CA PRO A 621 -11.72 13.44 -45.61
C PRO A 621 -11.73 11.92 -45.76
N THR A 622 -11.20 11.44 -46.88
CA THR A 622 -11.08 10.02 -47.22
C THR A 622 -9.97 9.36 -46.38
N SER A 623 -9.85 9.74 -45.11
CA SER A 623 -9.15 8.93 -44.12
C SER A 623 -10.21 8.08 -43.42
N THR A 624 -10.33 6.85 -43.86
CA THR A 624 -10.95 5.78 -43.08
C THR A 624 -10.49 5.90 -41.62
N PRO A 625 -11.39 5.99 -40.63
CA PRO A 625 -10.99 6.01 -39.23
C PRO A 625 -10.17 4.74 -38.96
N THR A 626 -8.94 4.95 -38.53
CA THR A 626 -7.92 3.93 -38.39
C THR A 626 -8.26 3.04 -37.18
N ASN A 627 -9.02 1.98 -37.39
CA ASN A 627 -9.55 1.03 -36.39
C ASN A 627 -8.51 0.16 -35.63
N TYR A 628 -7.20 0.45 -35.69
CA TYR A 628 -6.19 -0.35 -34.99
C TYR A 628 -5.77 0.35 -33.70
N PRO A 629 -5.73 -0.36 -32.55
CA PRO A 629 -5.36 0.23 -31.28
C PRO A 629 -3.92 0.74 -31.30
N ASP A 630 -3.68 1.85 -30.63
CA ASP A 630 -2.35 2.42 -30.46
C ASP A 630 -1.47 1.46 -29.63
N LEU A 631 -0.23 1.19 -30.05
CA LEU A 631 0.72 0.32 -29.35
C LEU A 631 0.91 0.70 -27.87
N MET A 632 0.78 1.97 -27.53
CA MET A 632 0.95 2.48 -26.16
C MET A 632 -0.31 2.36 -25.29
N THR A 633 -1.32 1.62 -25.75
CA THR A 633 -2.59 1.33 -25.03
C THR A 633 -2.68 -0.14 -24.67
N TRP A 634 -3.55 -0.53 -23.73
CA TRP A 634 -3.73 -1.94 -23.37
C TRP A 634 -4.11 -2.79 -24.58
N ALA A 635 -5.06 -2.32 -25.40
CA ALA A 635 -5.46 -3.05 -26.59
C ALA A 635 -4.31 -3.24 -27.60
N GLY A 636 -3.41 -2.26 -27.71
CA GLY A 636 -2.23 -2.35 -28.59
C GLY A 636 -1.16 -3.29 -28.06
N ILE A 637 -0.85 -3.21 -26.76
CA ILE A 637 0.09 -4.12 -26.07
C ILE A 637 -0.38 -5.56 -26.22
N LEU A 638 -1.66 -5.82 -25.94
CA LEU A 638 -2.23 -7.16 -26.08
C LEU A 638 -2.19 -7.62 -27.53
N SER A 639 -2.48 -6.74 -28.49
CA SER A 639 -2.38 -7.07 -29.92
C SER A 639 -0.97 -7.46 -30.34
N HIS A 640 0.06 -6.85 -29.75
CA HIS A 640 1.47 -7.15 -30.07
C HIS A 640 1.89 -8.53 -29.52
N PHE A 641 1.53 -8.85 -28.28
CA PHE A 641 1.93 -10.09 -27.62
C PHE A 641 0.97 -11.26 -27.85
N TYR A 642 -0.17 -11.03 -28.50
CA TYR A 642 -1.07 -12.10 -28.94
C TYR A 642 -0.34 -12.94 -30.00
N SER A 643 -0.07 -14.21 -29.67
CA SER A 643 0.86 -15.13 -30.34
C SER A 643 0.93 -15.02 -31.87
N ALA A 644 2.15 -14.94 -32.42
CA ALA A 644 2.40 -14.81 -33.85
C ALA A 644 2.10 -16.08 -34.67
N ASP A 645 2.09 -17.26 -34.05
CA ASP A 645 1.60 -18.49 -34.70
C ASP A 645 0.09 -18.38 -35.03
N HIS A 646 -0.57 -17.43 -34.38
CA HIS A 646 -1.99 -17.13 -34.48
C HIS A 646 -2.26 -15.75 -35.12
N ASP A 647 -1.36 -15.19 -35.95
CA ASP A 647 -1.66 -13.94 -36.69
C ASP A 647 -2.92 -14.09 -37.59
N ARG A 648 -3.23 -15.33 -38.01
CA ARG A 648 -4.51 -15.71 -38.68
C ARG A 648 -5.71 -15.80 -37.73
N GLU A 649 -5.48 -15.94 -36.44
CA GLU A 649 -6.51 -16.02 -35.40
C GLU A 649 -6.59 -14.74 -34.55
N ASN A 650 -5.66 -13.80 -34.72
CA ASN A 650 -5.74 -12.47 -34.13
C ASN A 650 -7.09 -11.85 -34.54
N PRO A 651 -7.98 -11.58 -33.57
CA PRO A 651 -9.35 -11.16 -33.87
C PRO A 651 -9.43 -9.90 -34.76
N LEU A 652 -8.46 -9.00 -34.65
CA LEU A 652 -8.37 -7.78 -35.47
C LEU A 652 -7.84 -8.06 -36.89
N VAL A 653 -7.01 -9.08 -37.09
CA VAL A 653 -6.52 -9.49 -38.41
C VAL A 653 -7.56 -10.36 -39.14
N ARG A 654 -8.27 -11.23 -38.40
CA ARG A 654 -9.36 -12.08 -38.93
C ARG A 654 -10.48 -11.31 -39.58
N THR A 655 -10.81 -10.15 -39.02
CA THR A 655 -11.88 -9.28 -39.53
C THR A 655 -11.49 -8.54 -40.81
N GLY A 656 -10.25 -8.71 -41.29
CA GLY A 656 -9.76 -8.09 -42.53
C GLY A 656 -9.61 -6.57 -42.44
N LEU A 657 -9.66 -6.01 -41.23
CA LEU A 657 -9.62 -4.57 -40.99
C LEU A 657 -8.21 -3.98 -41.21
N PHE A 658 -7.14 -4.79 -41.20
CA PHE A 658 -5.74 -4.33 -41.32
C PHE A 658 -4.78 -5.38 -41.89
N THR A 659 -3.70 -4.91 -42.53
CA THR A 659 -2.57 -5.72 -43.01
C THR A 659 -1.31 -5.55 -42.14
N ARG A 660 -0.42 -6.55 -42.15
CA ARG A 660 0.87 -6.52 -41.41
C ARG A 660 1.77 -5.32 -41.80
N ALA A 661 1.72 -4.90 -43.07
CA ALA A 661 2.49 -3.76 -43.56
C ALA A 661 2.01 -2.41 -42.99
N GLU A 662 0.70 -2.23 -42.80
CA GLU A 662 0.12 -1.02 -42.19
C GLU A 662 0.43 -0.94 -40.69
N ARG A 663 0.54 -2.10 -40.01
CA ARG A 663 0.99 -2.19 -38.60
C ARG A 663 2.43 -1.68 -38.45
N ALA A 664 3.33 -2.05 -39.36
CA ALA A 664 4.73 -1.64 -39.34
C ALA A 664 4.92 -0.12 -39.40
N GLU A 665 4.23 0.53 -40.33
CA GLU A 665 4.37 1.98 -40.54
C GLU A 665 3.84 2.76 -39.34
N LYS A 666 2.78 2.27 -38.69
CA LYS A 666 2.27 2.86 -37.45
C LYS A 666 3.24 2.72 -36.28
N TYR A 667 3.92 1.58 -36.14
CA TYR A 667 4.87 1.38 -35.05
C TYR A 667 6.16 2.18 -35.22
N ARG A 668 6.49 2.59 -36.46
CA ARG A 668 7.68 3.40 -36.75
C ARG A 668 7.70 4.74 -36.01
N VAL A 669 6.54 5.27 -35.65
CA VAL A 669 6.41 6.51 -34.85
C VAL A 669 6.97 6.34 -33.43
N TYR A 670 7.07 5.10 -32.95
CA TYR A 670 7.56 4.78 -31.61
C TYR A 670 9.06 4.44 -31.54
N ASP A 671 9.80 4.55 -32.65
CA ASP A 671 11.23 4.25 -32.69
C ASP A 671 12.06 5.19 -31.78
N GLU A 672 11.52 6.35 -31.41
CA GLU A 672 12.12 7.26 -30.43
C GLU A 672 11.95 6.78 -28.97
N PHE A 673 10.95 5.93 -28.70
CA PHE A 673 10.59 5.48 -27.35
C PHE A 673 10.84 3.99 -27.10
N LEU A 674 10.94 3.19 -28.17
CA LEU A 674 11.11 1.74 -28.12
C LEU A 674 12.24 1.33 -29.07
N PRO A 675 13.26 0.59 -28.61
CA PRO A 675 14.34 0.12 -29.46
C PRO A 675 13.83 -0.90 -30.48
N GLY A 676 14.00 -0.63 -31.78
CA GLY A 676 13.57 -1.54 -32.83
C GLY A 676 12.05 -1.60 -32.97
N ALA A 677 11.34 -0.49 -32.77
CA ALA A 677 9.88 -0.44 -32.90
C ALA A 677 9.40 -0.91 -34.29
N ASN A 678 10.22 -0.69 -35.31
CA ASN A 678 10.00 -1.13 -36.69
C ASN A 678 10.16 -2.66 -36.91
N THR A 679 10.88 -3.37 -36.03
CA THR A 679 11.11 -4.83 -36.15
C THR A 679 10.12 -5.66 -35.33
N LEU A 680 9.41 -5.05 -34.37
CA LEU A 680 8.44 -5.72 -33.47
C LEU A 680 7.42 -6.62 -34.19
N GLN A 681 7.02 -6.26 -35.41
CA GLN A 681 6.09 -7.05 -36.22
C GLN A 681 6.61 -8.44 -36.63
N ASN A 682 7.92 -8.68 -36.55
CA ASN A 682 8.58 -9.90 -37.00
C ASN A 682 9.05 -10.79 -35.85
N GLU A 683 9.00 -10.29 -34.62
CA GLU A 683 9.59 -10.92 -33.43
C GLU A 683 8.61 -11.79 -32.65
N GLY A 684 7.31 -11.69 -32.95
CA GLY A 684 6.29 -12.48 -32.26
C GLY A 684 6.50 -14.00 -32.21
N PRO A 685 7.08 -14.70 -33.23
CA PRO A 685 7.35 -16.14 -33.13
C PRO A 685 8.55 -16.50 -32.25
N GLU A 686 9.31 -15.50 -31.78
CA GLU A 686 10.48 -15.71 -30.90
C GLU A 686 10.08 -15.72 -29.41
N TYR A 687 8.85 -15.29 -29.08
CA TYR A 687 8.38 -15.20 -27.70
C TYR A 687 7.89 -16.55 -27.17
N ARG A 688 8.29 -16.88 -25.94
CA ARG A 688 7.83 -18.08 -25.22
C ARG A 688 6.55 -17.86 -24.42
N LEU A 689 5.97 -16.67 -24.51
CA LEU A 689 4.81 -16.24 -23.73
C LEU A 689 3.56 -16.97 -24.22
N LYS A 690 2.96 -17.76 -23.33
CA LYS A 690 1.79 -18.61 -23.58
C LYS A 690 0.52 -18.04 -23.00
N SER A 691 0.55 -17.34 -21.86
CA SER A 691 -0.69 -16.79 -21.31
C SER A 691 -0.54 -15.49 -20.57
N TRP A 692 -1.63 -14.72 -20.61
CA TRP A 692 -1.84 -13.48 -19.87
C TRP A 692 -3.09 -13.61 -19.02
N SER A 693 -2.97 -13.36 -17.72
CA SER A 693 -4.12 -13.24 -16.81
C SER A 693 -4.18 -11.81 -16.30
N LEU A 694 -5.19 -11.06 -16.72
CA LEU A 694 -5.38 -9.65 -16.36
C LEU A 694 -6.59 -9.56 -15.44
N LYS A 695 -6.42 -9.00 -14.24
CA LYS A 695 -7.47 -8.85 -13.25
C LYS A 695 -7.50 -7.42 -12.74
N SER A 696 -8.60 -6.70 -12.95
CA SER A 696 -8.73 -5.29 -12.56
C SER A 696 -7.60 -4.41 -13.10
N CYS A 697 -7.30 -4.53 -14.39
CA CYS A 697 -6.29 -3.71 -15.06
C CYS A 697 -6.91 -2.42 -15.61
N GLY A 698 -6.12 -1.36 -15.79
CA GLY A 698 -6.61 -0.10 -16.35
C GLY A 698 -5.55 1.00 -16.44
N TYR A 699 -5.95 2.26 -16.31
CA TYR A 699 -5.05 3.41 -16.42
C TYR A 699 -4.72 4.05 -15.07
N VAL A 700 -3.58 4.73 -15.01
CA VAL A 700 -3.13 5.54 -13.87
C VAL A 700 -2.77 6.95 -14.33
N LEU A 701 -3.12 7.93 -13.49
CA LEU A 701 -2.65 9.31 -13.61
C LEU A 701 -1.29 9.43 -12.90
N VAL A 702 -0.30 9.94 -13.63
CA VAL A 702 1.06 10.21 -13.12
C VAL A 702 1.44 11.63 -13.54
N ASP A 703 1.91 12.45 -12.60
CA ASP A 703 2.16 13.89 -12.83
C ASP A 703 3.60 14.14 -13.31
N TYR A 704 3.99 13.54 -14.42
CA TYR A 704 5.36 13.65 -14.92
C TYR A 704 5.41 14.36 -16.29
N PRO A 705 6.37 15.29 -16.54
CA PRO A 705 6.38 16.11 -17.75
C PRO A 705 6.34 15.31 -19.06
N HIS A 706 7.01 14.15 -19.08
CA HIS A 706 7.16 13.31 -20.27
C HIS A 706 6.08 12.22 -20.39
N VAL A 707 5.04 12.27 -19.56
CA VAL A 707 3.89 11.36 -19.63
C VAL A 707 2.68 12.14 -20.13
N SER A 708 2.12 11.73 -21.27
CA SER A 708 0.97 12.42 -21.86
C SER A 708 -0.32 11.93 -21.22
N THR A 709 -0.74 12.54 -20.11
CA THR A 709 -2.03 12.26 -19.46
C THR A 709 -3.21 12.48 -20.40
N ARG A 710 -3.08 13.37 -21.38
CA ARG A 710 -4.13 13.60 -22.39
C ARG A 710 -4.44 12.37 -23.24
N SER A 711 -3.50 11.44 -23.43
CA SER A 711 -3.74 10.27 -24.28
C SER A 711 -4.73 9.28 -23.69
N ILE A 712 -4.97 9.34 -22.38
CA ILE A 712 -5.88 8.43 -21.67
C ILE A 712 -7.22 9.09 -21.33
N LEU A 713 -7.38 10.39 -21.61
CA LEU A 713 -8.64 11.09 -21.40
C LEU A 713 -9.63 10.76 -22.54
N PRO A 714 -10.90 10.50 -22.24
CA PRO A 714 -11.92 10.31 -23.27
C PRO A 714 -12.12 11.62 -24.05
N ALA A 715 -12.07 11.54 -25.38
CA ALA A 715 -12.30 12.68 -26.26
C ALA A 715 -13.79 13.09 -26.35
N ASP A 716 -14.69 12.14 -26.08
CA ASP A 716 -16.11 12.23 -26.39
C ASP A 716 -17.00 12.44 -25.14
N GLU A 717 -16.45 12.34 -23.92
CA GLU A 717 -17.21 12.58 -22.69
C GLU A 717 -17.00 14.01 -22.15
N PRO A 718 -18.06 14.68 -21.67
CA PRO A 718 -17.90 15.96 -20.99
C PRO A 718 -16.98 15.74 -19.78
N THR A 719 -15.93 16.56 -19.66
CA THR A 719 -14.93 16.49 -18.58
C THR A 719 -15.55 16.43 -17.17
N ASN A 720 -16.79 16.90 -17.02
CA ASN A 720 -17.58 16.84 -15.80
C ASN A 720 -18.00 15.41 -15.37
N ALA A 721 -18.21 14.47 -16.31
CA ALA A 721 -18.58 13.08 -16.00
C ALA A 721 -17.38 12.25 -15.50
N VAL A 722 -16.23 12.40 -16.17
CA VAL A 722 -14.94 11.86 -15.73
C VAL A 722 -14.49 12.49 -14.41
N ALA A 723 -14.78 13.80 -14.23
CA ALA A 723 -14.57 14.47 -12.97
C ALA A 723 -15.45 13.88 -11.87
N GLY A 724 -16.70 13.46 -12.12
CA GLY A 724 -17.54 12.77 -11.14
C GLY A 724 -16.95 11.46 -10.60
N GLY A 725 -16.19 10.72 -11.40
CA GLY A 725 -15.47 9.51 -10.96
C GLY A 725 -14.15 9.79 -10.22
N LEU A 726 -13.56 10.97 -10.42
CA LEU A 726 -12.35 11.44 -9.72
C LEU A 726 -12.68 12.31 -8.48
N ILE A 727 -13.86 12.92 -8.46
CA ILE A 727 -14.43 13.74 -7.40
C ILE A 727 -15.19 12.81 -6.47
N MET A 728 -14.56 12.51 -5.34
CA MET A 728 -15.29 12.01 -4.18
C MET A 728 -16.36 13.04 -3.79
N ASN A 729 -17.57 12.56 -3.48
CA ASN A 729 -18.53 13.34 -2.71
C ASN A 729 -17.85 13.73 -1.40
N ALA A 730 -17.29 14.94 -1.35
CA ALA A 730 -16.56 15.47 -0.21
C ALA A 730 -17.57 15.67 0.93
N SER A 731 -17.81 14.61 1.69
CA SER A 731 -18.54 14.69 2.95
C SER A 731 -17.85 15.72 3.85
N SER A 732 -18.61 16.37 4.72
CA SER A 732 -18.04 17.26 5.75
C SER A 732 -16.95 16.57 6.57
N THR A 733 -17.10 15.26 6.80
CA THR A 733 -16.10 14.40 7.45
C THR A 733 -14.78 14.34 6.67
N TYR A 734 -14.81 14.28 5.34
CA TYR A 734 -13.59 14.23 4.52
C TYR A 734 -12.70 15.45 4.74
N GLN A 735 -13.31 16.65 4.70
CA GLN A 735 -12.59 17.91 4.87
C GLN A 735 -11.98 18.03 6.27
N MET A 736 -12.69 17.58 7.31
CA MET A 736 -12.22 17.63 8.70
C MET A 736 -11.03 16.69 8.98
N VAL A 737 -11.00 15.51 8.37
CA VAL A 737 -9.98 14.48 8.66
C VAL A 737 -8.81 14.52 7.67
N SER A 738 -8.97 15.14 6.50
CA SER A 738 -7.92 15.19 5.46
C SER A 738 -6.57 15.77 5.92
N SER A 739 -6.58 16.81 6.77
CA SER A 739 -5.36 17.43 7.31
C SER A 739 -4.62 16.54 8.33
N HIS A 740 -5.30 15.53 8.87
CA HIS A 740 -4.77 14.60 9.87
C HIS A 740 -4.13 13.37 9.22
N MET A 741 -4.42 13.11 7.94
CA MET A 741 -3.94 11.94 7.20
C MET A 741 -2.61 12.18 6.50
N GLN A 742 -1.78 11.14 6.40
CA GLN A 742 -0.51 11.21 5.70
C GLN A 742 -0.71 11.58 4.23
N TYR A 743 0.21 12.38 3.71
CA TYR A 743 0.25 12.79 2.32
C TYR A 743 1.69 12.82 1.81
N CYS A 744 1.85 12.65 0.50
CA CYS A 744 3.14 12.70 -0.17
C CYS A 744 3.05 13.66 -1.37
N LYS A 745 4.12 14.43 -1.64
CA LYS A 745 4.23 15.36 -2.78
C LYS A 745 4.78 14.71 -4.05
N ASP A 746 5.15 13.43 -3.97
CA ASP A 746 5.86 12.80 -5.07
C ASP A 746 4.95 12.56 -6.26
N LYS A 747 5.43 13.04 -7.40
CA LYS A 747 4.67 13.09 -8.67
C LYS A 747 4.48 11.73 -9.34
N LEU A 748 5.32 10.76 -8.97
CA LEU A 748 5.33 9.41 -9.52
C LEU A 748 4.45 8.43 -8.72
N LEU A 749 3.82 8.91 -7.66
CA LEU A 749 2.77 8.17 -6.97
C LEU A 749 1.47 8.25 -7.78
N GLY A 750 1.10 7.13 -8.37
CA GLY A 750 -0.01 7.04 -9.30
C GLY A 750 -1.37 7.12 -8.61
N ARG A 751 -2.35 7.71 -9.31
CA ARG A 751 -3.77 7.68 -8.94
C ARG A 751 -4.57 6.92 -9.99
N VAL A 752 -5.37 5.95 -9.59
CA VAL A 752 -6.20 5.16 -10.51
C VAL A 752 -7.09 6.09 -11.33
N PHE A 753 -7.07 5.90 -12.65
CA PHE A 753 -7.95 6.62 -13.55
C PHE A 753 -9.24 5.81 -13.79
N PRO A 754 -10.42 6.36 -13.48
CA PRO A 754 -11.68 5.63 -13.47
C PRO A 754 -12.34 5.58 -14.85
N CYS A 755 -11.56 5.51 -15.93
CA CYS A 755 -12.08 5.48 -17.29
C CYS A 755 -11.10 4.78 -18.24
N ILE A 756 -11.65 4.10 -19.25
CA ILE A 756 -10.93 3.59 -20.41
C ILE A 756 -11.60 4.22 -21.63
N PRO A 757 -10.85 4.77 -22.60
CA PRO A 757 -11.44 5.35 -23.81
C PRO A 757 -12.40 4.37 -24.51
N SER A 758 -13.60 4.82 -24.87
CA SER A 758 -14.68 3.93 -25.36
C SER A 758 -14.29 3.08 -26.57
N LYS A 759 -13.48 3.65 -27.48
CA LYS A 759 -12.93 2.93 -28.64
C LYS A 759 -12.01 1.78 -28.23
N GLU A 760 -11.20 1.98 -27.20
CA GLU A 760 -10.31 0.95 -26.67
C GLU A 760 -11.10 -0.11 -25.90
N LEU A 761 -12.05 0.32 -25.06
CA LEU A 761 -12.88 -0.60 -24.29
C LEU A 761 -13.66 -1.55 -25.21
N PHE A 762 -14.25 -1.03 -26.28
CA PHE A 762 -14.89 -1.84 -27.31
C PHE A 762 -13.95 -2.89 -27.90
N VAL A 763 -12.68 -2.53 -28.16
CA VAL A 763 -11.69 -3.48 -28.67
C VAL A 763 -11.38 -4.56 -27.63
N LEU A 764 -11.21 -4.19 -26.36
CA LEU A 764 -10.94 -5.12 -25.27
C LEU A 764 -12.09 -6.12 -25.07
N GLU A 765 -13.33 -5.66 -25.10
CA GLU A 765 -14.51 -6.49 -24.86
C GLU A 765 -14.82 -7.40 -26.06
N GLU A 766 -14.96 -6.83 -27.25
CA GLU A 766 -15.41 -7.59 -28.43
C GLU A 766 -14.34 -8.49 -29.03
N PHE A 767 -13.07 -8.06 -29.02
CA PHE A 767 -11.99 -8.81 -29.68
C PHE A 767 -11.19 -9.66 -28.71
N TYR A 768 -10.94 -9.20 -27.49
CA TYR A 768 -10.12 -9.92 -26.52
C TYR A 768 -10.95 -10.60 -25.41
N GLY A 769 -12.28 -10.52 -25.47
CA GLY A 769 -13.17 -11.16 -24.49
C GLY A 769 -13.00 -10.65 -23.07
N MET A 770 -12.53 -9.41 -22.91
CA MET A 770 -12.36 -8.77 -21.61
C MET A 770 -13.73 -8.35 -21.06
N ARG A 771 -13.84 -8.30 -19.74
CA ARG A 771 -15.02 -7.77 -19.04
C ARG A 771 -14.65 -6.52 -18.27
N SER A 772 -15.48 -5.49 -18.33
CA SER A 772 -15.32 -4.29 -17.53
C SER A 772 -15.86 -4.45 -16.11
N GLY A 773 -15.28 -3.73 -15.14
CA GLY A 773 -15.75 -3.68 -13.76
C GLY A 773 -15.25 -4.82 -12.86
N TRP A 774 -15.80 -4.84 -11.64
CA TRP A 774 -15.50 -5.85 -10.59
C TRP A 774 -16.56 -6.95 -10.47
N GLU A 775 -17.61 -6.91 -11.29
CA GLU A 775 -18.68 -7.91 -11.28
C GLU A 775 -18.11 -9.31 -11.53
N ASP A 776 -18.38 -10.24 -10.61
CA ASP A 776 -17.83 -11.61 -10.59
C ASP A 776 -16.29 -11.72 -10.56
N VAL A 777 -15.57 -10.64 -10.21
CA VAL A 777 -14.10 -10.62 -10.12
C VAL A 777 -13.61 -10.74 -8.67
N TYR A 778 -14.28 -10.03 -7.76
CA TYR A 778 -13.98 -10.02 -6.32
C TYR A 778 -15.20 -10.44 -5.53
N ASP A 779 -14.97 -10.85 -4.28
CA ASP A 779 -16.03 -11.17 -3.33
C ASP A 779 -16.89 -9.92 -3.01
N GLU A 780 -18.15 -10.17 -2.63
CA GLU A 780 -19.11 -9.12 -2.30
C GLU A 780 -18.63 -8.23 -1.15
N GLN A 781 -17.89 -8.82 -0.20
CA GLN A 781 -17.32 -8.11 0.94
C GLN A 781 -16.24 -7.10 0.51
N THR A 782 -15.33 -7.45 -0.40
CA THR A 782 -14.37 -6.51 -1.00
C THR A 782 -15.08 -5.37 -1.74
N SER A 783 -16.11 -5.69 -2.52
CA SER A 783 -16.88 -4.67 -3.26
C SER A 783 -17.65 -3.74 -2.33
N GLN A 784 -18.23 -4.27 -1.25
CA GLN A 784 -18.96 -3.48 -0.25
C GLN A 784 -18.04 -2.51 0.49
N GLN A 785 -16.82 -2.93 0.82
CA GLN A 785 -15.83 -2.03 1.45
C GLN A 785 -15.49 -0.83 0.57
N ALA A 786 -15.35 -1.04 -0.74
CA ALA A 786 -15.09 0.06 -1.67
C ALA A 786 -16.25 1.06 -1.71
N ARG A 787 -17.50 0.58 -1.65
CA ARG A 787 -18.69 1.45 -1.54
C ARG A 787 -18.73 2.22 -0.23
N GLU A 788 -18.44 1.56 0.89
CA GLU A 788 -18.34 2.23 2.18
C GLU A 788 -17.20 3.26 2.23
N ASP A 789 -16.18 3.09 1.40
CA ASP A 789 -15.09 4.04 1.17
C ASP A 789 -15.46 5.16 0.20
N GLY A 790 -16.71 5.28 -0.23
CA GLY A 790 -17.19 6.36 -1.10
C GLY A 790 -17.03 6.11 -2.60
N TYR A 791 -16.79 4.86 -3.02
CA TYR A 791 -16.76 4.46 -4.43
C TYR A 791 -18.02 3.69 -4.79
N ASP A 792 -19.03 4.41 -5.30
CA ASP A 792 -20.35 3.86 -5.62
C ASP A 792 -20.30 2.71 -6.64
N THR A 793 -19.38 2.81 -7.61
CA THR A 793 -19.12 1.80 -8.65
C THR A 793 -17.70 1.25 -8.54
N PRO A 794 -17.46 0.23 -7.67
CA PRO A 794 -16.17 -0.42 -7.57
C PRO A 794 -15.70 -1.00 -8.92
N GLY A 795 -14.44 -0.76 -9.27
CA GLY A 795 -13.87 -1.22 -10.54
C GLY A 795 -14.21 -0.37 -11.76
N LEU A 796 -14.76 0.83 -11.60
CA LEU A 796 -14.97 1.75 -12.72
C LEU A 796 -13.64 2.03 -13.46
N GLY A 797 -13.66 1.91 -14.79
CA GLY A 797 -12.45 2.07 -15.61
C GLY A 797 -11.47 0.89 -15.54
N ARG A 798 -11.90 -0.27 -15.03
CA ARG A 798 -11.10 -1.50 -14.95
C ARG A 798 -11.63 -2.59 -15.85
N PHE A 799 -10.75 -3.47 -16.30
CA PHE A 799 -11.08 -4.64 -17.09
C PHE A 799 -10.39 -5.91 -16.58
N THR A 800 -10.97 -7.07 -16.88
CA THR A 800 -10.50 -8.40 -16.45
C THR A 800 -10.69 -9.41 -17.58
N GLY A 801 -9.72 -10.31 -17.76
CA GLY A 801 -9.80 -11.40 -18.73
C GLY A 801 -8.53 -12.25 -18.76
N THR A 802 -8.51 -13.27 -19.60
CA THR A 802 -7.36 -14.15 -19.76
C THR A 802 -7.17 -14.45 -21.24
N LEU A 803 -5.94 -14.30 -21.72
CA LEU A 803 -5.52 -14.67 -23.07
C LEU A 803 -4.62 -15.90 -22.97
N LEU A 804 -4.86 -16.88 -23.85
CA LEU A 804 -4.15 -18.15 -23.94
C LEU A 804 -3.39 -18.28 -25.26
#